data_AF-A0A061IAM0-F1
#
_entry.id   AF-A0A061IAM0-F1
#
_cell.length_a   1.000
_cell.length_b   1.000
_cell.length_c   1.000
_cell.angle_alpha   90.00
_cell.angle_beta   90.00
_cell.angle_gamma   90.00
#
_symmetry.space_group_name_H-M   'P 1'
#
loop_
_entity.id
_entity.type
_entity.pdbx_description
1 polymer ?
#
loop_
_entity_poly.entity_id
_entity_poly.type
_entity_poly.pdbx_seq_one_letter_code
_entity_poly.pdbx_strand_id
1 'polypeptide(L)'
;MFMVAFTSGLRLNHANIIKACDVPEELNFLINDVPLLAMEYCCGGDLRKLLNKPENCCGLKESQILSLLCDIGSGIRYLHENKIIHRDLKPENIVLHDVGGKIMHKIIDLGYAKDVDQGSLCTSFVGTLQYLAPELFENKPYTATVDYWSFGTMVFECIAGYRPFLHHLQPFTWHEKIKKKDPKCIFACEEMTGEVRFSSHLPQPNNLCSLIVEPMESWLQLMLNWDPQQRGGPIDLTLKQPRCFVLMDHILNLKIVHILNMTSAKIISFLLPCDESFHSLQSRIERETGISTGSQELLSETGISLDPRKPASQCVLDGVRGCDSYMVYLFDKSKTVYEGPFASRSLSDCVNYIVQDSKIQLPIVQLRKVWAEAVHYVSGLKEDYSRLFQGQRAAMLSLLRYNANLTKMKNTLISASQQLKAKLEFFHKSIQLDLERYSEQMTYGISSEKMLKAWKEMEERAIHYAEVGVIGYLEDQIMSLHTEIMELQKSPYGRRQGDLMESLEQRAIDLYKQLKHRPTDHSYSDSTEMVKIIVHTVQSQDRVLKELFGHLSKLLGCKQKIIDLLPKVEVALSNIKEADNTIMFMQGKRQKEIWHLLKIACTQSSARSLVGSSLEGTVTSPASAWLPPMLADREHPLTRVVTPQDGETLAQMMEQNLNCLGHLSTIIREANEEQSRSMMTTLQTDEVKNVPCGTSGGVMIYIDRIEVVNMLAPYAVFDIVRNYTADYDKTLIFNKIHHELNQFCSAHTLQEVYIELFEAEKIAQVAKIRFQQKVMEKETEKRISEIEDAAFLAREKAKADAEYYAAHKYATSNKHKLTPEYLELKKYQAIASNSKIYFGSDIPNMFVDSSCALKYSDVRTGREVSHPPEEALEPSGESPIQNKENTG
;
A
#
# COMPACT_ATOMS: atom_id res chain seq x y z
N MET A 1 -1.70 26.43 -39.93
CA MET A 1 -1.97 25.23 -39.12
C MET A 1 -0.86 25.04 -38.09
N PHE A 2 0.34 24.57 -38.47
CA PHE A 2 1.46 24.35 -37.54
C PHE A 2 1.83 25.56 -36.65
N MET A 3 1.97 26.78 -37.20
CA MET A 3 2.26 27.98 -36.39
C MET A 3 1.15 28.36 -35.39
N VAL A 4 -0.10 27.97 -35.62
CA VAL A 4 -1.19 28.19 -34.66
C VAL A 4 -1.07 27.19 -33.52
N ALA A 5 -0.82 25.92 -33.81
CA ALA A 5 -0.53 24.91 -32.79
C ALA A 5 0.71 25.29 -31.94
N PHE A 6 1.75 25.82 -32.57
CA PHE A 6 2.96 26.31 -31.90
C PHE A 6 2.67 27.52 -30.98
N THR A 7 2.00 28.55 -31.47
CA THR A 7 1.70 29.77 -30.67
C THR A 7 0.63 29.55 -29.60
N SER A 8 -0.35 28.66 -29.82
CA SER A 8 -1.32 28.24 -28.80
C SER A 8 -0.69 27.31 -27.78
N GLY A 9 0.07 26.30 -28.20
CA GLY A 9 0.71 25.31 -27.32
C GLY A 9 1.67 25.93 -26.30
N LEU A 10 2.47 26.93 -26.72
CA LEU A 10 3.36 27.69 -25.84
C LEU A 10 2.65 28.55 -24.78
N ARG A 11 1.33 28.76 -24.89
CA ARG A 11 0.53 29.56 -23.93
C ARG A 11 -0.28 28.70 -22.96
N LEU A 12 -0.41 27.40 -23.23
CA LEU A 12 -1.26 26.50 -22.44
C LEU A 12 -0.46 25.83 -21.32
N ASN A 13 -1.00 25.90 -20.10
CA ASN A 13 -0.42 25.31 -18.91
C ASN A 13 -1.54 24.75 -18.03
N HIS A 14 -1.84 23.45 -18.20
CA HIS A 14 -2.88 22.75 -17.45
C HIS A 14 -2.54 21.26 -17.33
N ALA A 15 -2.86 20.63 -16.19
CA ALA A 15 -2.45 19.26 -15.91
C ALA A 15 -2.93 18.23 -16.96
N ASN A 16 -4.13 18.44 -17.51
CA ASN A 16 -4.76 17.56 -18.51
C ASN A 16 -4.58 18.00 -19.97
N ILE A 17 -3.66 18.94 -20.23
CA ILE A 17 -3.20 19.29 -21.58
C ILE A 17 -1.73 18.89 -21.68
N ILE A 18 -1.28 18.47 -22.86
CA ILE A 18 0.14 18.21 -23.11
C ILE A 18 0.95 19.51 -23.01
N LYS A 19 1.99 19.51 -22.19
CA LYS A 19 2.88 20.66 -22.03
C LYS A 19 3.83 20.75 -23.23
N ALA A 20 3.85 21.91 -23.88
CA ALA A 20 4.90 22.28 -24.81
C ALA A 20 6.21 22.58 -24.04
N CYS A 21 7.32 22.09 -24.57
CA CYS A 21 8.66 22.28 -24.01
C CYS A 21 9.51 23.11 -24.97
N ASP A 22 10.57 23.73 -24.44
CA ASP A 22 11.60 24.32 -25.28
C ASP A 22 12.30 23.23 -26.09
N VAL A 23 12.63 23.54 -27.35
CA VAL A 23 13.42 22.65 -28.20
C VAL A 23 14.87 22.70 -27.73
N PRO A 24 15.54 21.56 -27.43
CA PRO A 24 16.95 21.54 -27.05
C PRO A 24 17.82 22.27 -28.08
N GLU A 25 18.86 22.97 -27.64
CA GLU A 25 19.69 23.81 -28.52
C GLU A 25 20.30 23.01 -29.67
N GLU A 26 20.67 21.75 -29.44
CA GLU A 26 21.22 20.82 -30.43
C GLU A 26 20.21 20.42 -31.53
N LEU A 27 18.92 20.61 -31.26
CA LEU A 27 17.81 20.32 -32.17
C LEU A 27 17.12 21.59 -32.69
N ASN A 28 17.60 22.79 -32.34
CA ASN A 28 16.99 24.06 -32.71
C ASN A 28 17.31 24.48 -34.17
N PHE A 29 16.93 23.63 -35.11
CA PHE A 29 17.00 23.86 -36.54
C PHE A 29 15.61 23.78 -37.19
N LEU A 30 15.43 24.50 -38.31
CA LEU A 30 14.19 24.45 -39.08
C LEU A 30 14.24 23.29 -40.09
N ILE A 31 13.14 22.56 -40.21
CA ILE A 31 12.93 21.56 -41.28
C ILE A 31 11.94 22.17 -42.26
N ASN A 32 12.37 22.45 -43.50
CA ASN A 32 11.57 23.12 -44.53
C ASN A 32 10.94 24.44 -44.03
N ASP A 33 11.72 25.27 -43.34
CA ASP A 33 11.30 26.53 -42.70
C ASP A 33 10.23 26.39 -41.59
N VAL A 34 9.95 25.17 -41.11
CA VAL A 34 9.02 24.90 -40.00
C VAL A 34 9.81 24.61 -38.71
N PRO A 35 9.45 25.22 -37.56
CA PRO A 35 10.06 24.91 -36.26
C PRO A 35 9.57 23.57 -35.70
N LEU A 36 10.42 22.90 -34.93
CA LEU A 36 10.04 21.72 -34.15
C LEU A 36 9.13 22.09 -32.97
N LEU A 37 8.24 21.18 -32.59
CA LEU A 37 7.41 21.29 -31.38
C LEU A 37 7.84 20.21 -30.39
N ALA A 38 8.65 20.57 -29.39
CA ALA A 38 8.95 19.69 -28.27
C ALA A 38 7.77 19.66 -27.28
N MET A 39 7.51 18.49 -26.69
CA MET A 39 6.41 18.26 -25.75
C MET A 39 6.86 17.27 -24.66
N GLU A 40 6.16 17.25 -23.52
CA GLU A 40 6.36 16.21 -22.51
C GLU A 40 6.03 14.81 -23.08
N TYR A 41 6.73 13.76 -22.60
CA TYR A 41 6.51 12.39 -23.06
C TYR A 41 5.62 11.60 -22.10
N CYS A 42 4.51 11.05 -22.62
CA CYS A 42 3.56 10.25 -21.84
C CYS A 42 3.73 8.75 -22.14
N CYS A 43 4.43 8.05 -21.24
CA CYS A 43 4.84 6.65 -21.40
C CYS A 43 3.68 5.62 -21.44
N GLY A 44 2.46 5.97 -20.99
CA GLY A 44 1.31 5.06 -21.03
C GLY A 44 0.76 4.81 -22.44
N GLY A 45 1.15 5.64 -23.42
CA GLY A 45 0.60 5.62 -24.77
C GLY A 45 -0.77 6.29 -24.85
N ASP A 46 -1.49 6.04 -25.94
CA ASP A 46 -2.79 6.63 -26.25
C ASP A 46 -3.98 5.84 -25.69
N LEU A 47 -5.15 6.48 -25.60
CA LEU A 47 -6.39 5.86 -25.14
C LEU A 47 -6.92 4.81 -26.12
N ARG A 48 -6.66 4.94 -27.45
CA ARG A 48 -7.04 3.88 -28.41
C ARG A 48 -6.32 2.56 -28.10
N LYS A 49 -5.05 2.59 -27.73
CA LYS A 49 -4.27 1.44 -27.27
C LYS A 49 -4.90 0.79 -26.02
N LEU A 50 -5.43 1.59 -25.10
CA LEU A 50 -6.15 1.09 -23.92
C LEU A 50 -7.52 0.46 -24.28
N LEU A 51 -8.31 1.10 -25.16
CA LEU A 51 -9.60 0.57 -25.64
C LEU A 51 -9.45 -0.70 -26.49
N ASN A 52 -8.36 -0.83 -27.24
CA ASN A 52 -8.10 -2.01 -28.07
C ASN A 52 -7.71 -3.26 -27.27
N LYS A 53 -7.37 -3.12 -25.98
CA LYS A 53 -7.03 -4.25 -25.11
C LYS A 53 -8.22 -5.22 -24.98
N PRO A 54 -8.04 -6.54 -25.17
CA PRO A 54 -9.12 -7.53 -25.11
C PRO A 54 -9.95 -7.50 -23.82
N GLU A 55 -9.32 -7.27 -22.67
CA GLU A 55 -9.99 -7.15 -21.37
C GLU A 55 -11.01 -5.99 -21.32
N ASN A 56 -10.84 -4.97 -22.17
CA ASN A 56 -11.69 -3.79 -22.27
C ASN A 56 -12.72 -3.86 -23.42
N CYS A 57 -12.91 -5.05 -24.02
CA CYS A 57 -13.76 -5.22 -25.20
C CYS A 57 -15.26 -4.91 -24.99
N CYS A 58 -15.71 -4.87 -23.73
CA CYS A 58 -17.05 -4.44 -23.31
C CYS A 58 -16.97 -3.21 -22.38
N GLY A 59 -16.02 -2.31 -22.64
CA GLY A 59 -15.80 -1.09 -21.86
C GLY A 59 -14.66 -1.16 -20.85
N LEU A 60 -14.20 0.01 -20.43
CA LEU A 60 -13.21 0.22 -19.38
C LEU A 60 -13.83 0.02 -17.99
N LYS A 61 -13.00 -0.05 -16.94
CA LYS A 61 -13.48 -0.09 -15.55
C LYS A 61 -14.05 1.26 -15.11
N GLU A 62 -14.97 1.25 -14.14
CA GLU A 62 -15.60 2.47 -13.62
C GLU A 62 -14.58 3.51 -13.16
N SER A 63 -13.54 3.10 -12.41
CA SER A 63 -12.45 4.00 -12.00
C SER A 63 -11.78 4.72 -13.17
N GLN A 64 -11.57 4.02 -14.29
CA GLN A 64 -10.94 4.57 -15.49
C GLN A 64 -11.88 5.51 -16.24
N ILE A 65 -13.17 5.15 -16.34
CA ILE A 65 -14.20 5.99 -16.96
C ILE A 65 -14.35 7.31 -16.20
N LEU A 66 -14.44 7.26 -14.86
CA LEU A 66 -14.59 8.45 -14.04
C LEU A 66 -13.30 9.30 -14.03
N SER A 67 -12.11 8.69 -14.00
CA SER A 67 -10.85 9.44 -14.11
C SER A 67 -10.73 10.14 -15.47
N LEU A 68 -11.10 9.46 -16.57
CA LEU A 68 -11.12 10.05 -17.91
C LEU A 68 -12.13 11.20 -18.01
N LEU A 69 -13.33 11.03 -17.46
CA LEU A 69 -14.37 12.05 -17.43
C LEU A 69 -13.88 13.31 -16.68
N CYS A 70 -13.25 13.12 -15.52
CA CYS A 70 -12.64 14.18 -14.73
C CYS A 70 -11.50 14.90 -15.48
N ASP A 71 -10.51 14.12 -15.95
CA ASP A 71 -9.30 14.63 -16.57
C ASP A 71 -9.60 15.37 -17.89
N ILE A 72 -10.33 14.73 -18.81
CA ILE A 72 -10.60 15.27 -20.14
C ILE A 72 -11.69 16.34 -20.08
N GLY A 73 -12.68 16.21 -19.18
CA GLY A 73 -13.65 17.27 -18.91
C GLY A 73 -12.97 18.56 -18.42
N SER A 74 -11.98 18.44 -17.53
CA SER A 74 -11.17 19.58 -17.09
C SER A 74 -10.32 20.17 -18.22
N GLY A 75 -9.66 19.33 -19.02
CA GLY A 75 -8.88 19.76 -20.19
C GLY A 75 -9.71 20.53 -21.23
N ILE A 76 -10.88 20.03 -21.60
CA ILE A 76 -11.79 20.70 -22.55
C ILE A 76 -12.27 22.04 -21.99
N ARG A 77 -12.68 22.08 -20.71
CA ARG A 77 -13.10 23.32 -20.03
C ARG A 77 -11.99 24.39 -20.11
N TYR A 78 -10.75 24.02 -19.81
CA TYR A 78 -9.59 24.91 -19.88
C TYR A 78 -9.31 25.43 -21.30
N LEU A 79 -9.42 24.58 -22.34
CA LEU A 79 -9.27 25.02 -23.73
C LEU A 79 -10.36 26.06 -24.11
N HIS A 80 -11.62 25.79 -23.74
CA HIS A 80 -12.75 26.66 -24.08
C HIS A 80 -12.73 27.99 -23.32
N GLU A 81 -12.24 28.00 -22.08
CA GLU A 81 -11.95 29.23 -21.32
C GLU A 81 -10.89 30.09 -22.02
N ASN A 82 -9.83 29.46 -22.55
CA ASN A 82 -8.79 30.10 -23.37
C ASN A 82 -9.18 30.29 -24.85
N LYS A 83 -10.48 30.21 -25.19
CA LYS A 83 -11.04 30.47 -26.53
C LYS A 83 -10.53 29.55 -27.63
N ILE A 84 -10.05 28.36 -27.28
CA ILE A 84 -9.55 27.35 -28.20
C ILE A 84 -10.56 26.21 -28.32
N ILE A 85 -10.98 25.91 -29.56
CA ILE A 85 -11.77 24.70 -29.89
C ILE A 85 -10.84 23.66 -30.49
N HIS A 86 -10.92 22.41 -30.04
CA HIS A 86 -9.99 21.33 -30.44
C HIS A 86 -10.31 20.74 -31.82
N ARG A 87 -11.59 20.44 -32.07
CA ARG A 87 -12.17 19.95 -33.34
C ARG A 87 -11.80 18.52 -33.80
N ASP A 88 -10.71 17.94 -33.29
CA ASP A 88 -10.34 16.53 -33.56
C ASP A 88 -10.11 15.73 -32.26
N LEU A 89 -11.05 15.83 -31.30
CA LEU A 89 -11.02 14.98 -30.10
C LEU A 89 -11.38 13.54 -30.47
N LYS A 90 -10.51 12.61 -30.11
CA LYS A 90 -10.63 11.18 -30.38
C LYS A 90 -9.70 10.40 -29.45
N PRO A 91 -9.88 9.08 -29.26
CA PRO A 91 -9.02 8.29 -28.37
C PRO A 91 -7.54 8.26 -28.77
N GLU A 92 -7.21 8.46 -30.03
CA GLU A 92 -5.82 8.59 -30.51
C GLU A 92 -5.16 9.90 -30.04
N ASN A 93 -5.96 10.94 -29.75
CA ASN A 93 -5.49 12.27 -29.30
C ASN A 93 -5.59 12.46 -27.77
N ILE A 94 -5.80 11.37 -27.02
CA ILE A 94 -5.71 11.35 -25.56
C ILE A 94 -4.54 10.44 -25.16
N VAL A 95 -3.57 10.96 -24.43
CA VAL A 95 -2.43 10.19 -23.90
C VAL A 95 -2.50 9.98 -22.40
N LEU A 96 -1.87 8.90 -21.96
CA LEU A 96 -1.88 8.38 -20.60
C LEU A 96 -0.50 8.60 -19.97
N HIS A 97 -0.44 9.30 -18.85
CA HIS A 97 0.79 9.56 -18.11
C HIS A 97 0.68 9.01 -16.68
N ASP A 98 1.63 8.17 -16.26
CA ASP A 98 1.72 7.72 -14.88
C ASP A 98 2.42 8.78 -14.03
N VAL A 99 1.68 9.38 -13.10
CA VAL A 99 2.15 10.37 -12.13
C VAL A 99 2.01 9.77 -10.73
N GLY A 100 3.08 9.16 -10.23
CA GLY A 100 3.13 8.62 -8.87
C GLY A 100 2.19 7.43 -8.63
N GLY A 101 1.93 6.60 -9.64
CA GLY A 101 0.99 5.48 -9.58
C GLY A 101 -0.46 5.84 -9.93
N LYS A 102 -0.74 7.11 -10.27
CA LYS A 102 -2.03 7.53 -10.84
C LYS A 102 -1.88 7.78 -12.33
N ILE A 103 -2.69 7.09 -13.13
CA ILE A 103 -2.84 7.40 -14.56
C ILE A 103 -3.63 8.71 -14.72
N MET A 104 -3.00 9.70 -15.33
CA MET A 104 -3.58 10.98 -15.72
C MET A 104 -3.82 11.00 -17.22
N HIS A 105 -4.99 11.45 -17.67
CA HIS A 105 -5.30 11.63 -19.08
C HIS A 105 -4.97 13.07 -19.52
N LYS A 106 -4.32 13.21 -20.69
CA LYS A 106 -3.91 14.49 -21.29
C LYS A 106 -4.36 14.57 -22.75
N ILE A 107 -4.84 15.74 -23.16
CA ILE A 107 -5.19 16.05 -24.56
C ILE A 107 -3.92 16.44 -25.32
N ILE A 108 -3.72 15.86 -26.52
CA ILE A 108 -2.63 16.18 -27.48
C ILE A 108 -3.21 16.61 -28.84
N ASP A 109 -2.33 17.04 -29.75
CA ASP A 109 -2.63 17.39 -31.15
C ASP A 109 -3.63 18.54 -31.34
N LEU A 110 -3.19 19.74 -30.94
CA LEU A 110 -3.83 21.01 -31.28
C LEU A 110 -3.59 21.43 -32.75
N GLY A 111 -3.13 20.53 -33.63
CA GLY A 111 -2.91 20.82 -35.06
C GLY A 111 -4.18 21.33 -35.75
N TYR A 112 -5.34 20.79 -35.38
CA TYR A 112 -6.66 21.22 -35.87
C TYR A 112 -7.34 22.27 -34.98
N ALA A 113 -6.70 22.79 -33.94
CA ALA A 113 -7.32 23.76 -33.06
C ALA A 113 -7.63 25.11 -33.77
N LYS A 114 -8.56 25.90 -33.22
CA LYS A 114 -8.81 27.28 -33.67
C LYS A 114 -9.15 28.20 -32.49
N ASP A 115 -8.54 29.39 -32.53
CA ASP A 115 -8.84 30.55 -31.68
C ASP A 115 -10.15 31.23 -32.15
N VAL A 116 -11.04 31.53 -31.21
CA VAL A 116 -12.39 32.08 -31.44
C VAL A 116 -12.42 33.62 -31.44
N ASP A 117 -11.40 34.30 -30.92
CA ASP A 117 -11.42 35.76 -30.72
C ASP A 117 -11.45 36.59 -32.03
N GLN A 118 -11.25 35.95 -33.19
CA GLN A 118 -11.42 36.57 -34.52
C GLN A 118 -12.89 36.62 -35.01
N GLY A 119 -13.88 36.58 -34.10
CA GLY A 119 -15.30 36.88 -34.38
C GLY A 119 -15.99 35.99 -35.42
N SER A 120 -15.37 34.87 -35.80
CA SER A 120 -15.72 34.10 -36.99
C SER A 120 -16.17 32.69 -36.64
N LEU A 121 -17.46 32.41 -36.89
CA LEU A 121 -17.98 31.05 -36.93
C LEU A 121 -17.06 30.15 -37.79
N CYS A 122 -16.88 28.91 -37.37
CA CYS A 122 -15.99 27.99 -38.05
C CYS A 122 -16.71 27.31 -39.24
N THR A 123 -16.03 27.22 -40.38
CA THR A 123 -16.58 26.66 -41.63
C THR A 123 -15.68 25.61 -42.29
N SER A 124 -14.50 25.34 -41.73
CA SER A 124 -13.55 24.37 -42.29
C SER A 124 -13.91 22.93 -41.91
N PHE A 125 -14.02 22.05 -42.91
CA PHE A 125 -14.11 20.60 -42.74
C PHE A 125 -12.77 20.01 -42.31
N VAL A 126 -12.64 19.64 -41.03
CA VAL A 126 -11.44 19.06 -40.42
C VAL A 126 -11.82 18.05 -39.34
N GLY A 127 -10.97 17.06 -39.07
CA GLY A 127 -11.14 16.07 -38.01
C GLY A 127 -11.50 14.66 -38.50
N THR A 128 -11.52 13.72 -37.56
CA THR A 128 -11.66 12.28 -37.80
C THR A 128 -13.14 11.88 -37.87
N LEU A 129 -13.59 11.43 -39.04
CA LEU A 129 -15.01 11.23 -39.39
C LEU A 129 -15.82 10.37 -38.38
N GLN A 130 -15.17 9.48 -37.64
CA GLN A 130 -15.82 8.59 -36.66
C GLN A 130 -16.22 9.28 -35.35
N TYR A 131 -15.65 10.44 -35.02
CA TYR A 131 -15.93 11.24 -33.81
C TYR A 131 -16.44 12.65 -34.13
N LEU A 132 -16.64 12.94 -35.42
CA LEU A 132 -16.98 14.26 -35.93
C LEU A 132 -18.45 14.61 -35.64
N ALA A 133 -18.71 15.86 -35.27
CA ALA A 133 -20.07 16.31 -34.99
C ALA A 133 -20.92 16.49 -36.28
N PRO A 134 -22.25 16.27 -36.23
CA PRO A 134 -23.11 16.31 -37.40
C PRO A 134 -23.00 17.56 -38.27
N GLU A 135 -22.90 18.74 -37.66
CA GLU A 135 -22.85 20.04 -38.32
C GLU A 135 -21.61 20.24 -39.20
N LEU A 136 -20.52 19.53 -38.92
CA LEU A 136 -19.31 19.53 -39.75
C LEU A 136 -19.53 18.76 -41.07
N PHE A 137 -20.31 17.68 -41.07
CA PHE A 137 -20.71 16.99 -42.32
C PHE A 137 -21.60 17.87 -43.21
N GLU A 138 -22.41 18.73 -42.60
CA GLU A 138 -23.31 19.66 -43.31
C GLU A 138 -22.60 20.97 -43.74
N ASN A 139 -21.29 21.11 -43.51
CA ASN A 139 -20.49 22.33 -43.73
C ASN A 139 -21.12 23.60 -43.12
N LYS A 140 -21.86 23.44 -42.02
CA LYS A 140 -22.54 24.56 -41.37
C LYS A 140 -21.60 25.34 -40.45
N PRO A 141 -21.88 26.63 -40.20
CA PRO A 141 -21.24 27.40 -39.14
C PRO A 141 -21.35 26.67 -37.78
N TYR A 142 -20.21 26.36 -37.15
CA TYR A 142 -20.17 25.60 -35.89
C TYR A 142 -19.47 26.33 -34.74
N THR A 143 -19.70 25.84 -33.51
CA THR A 143 -19.26 26.43 -32.23
C THR A 143 -18.41 25.44 -31.42
N ALA A 144 -18.07 25.79 -30.18
CA ALA A 144 -17.37 24.90 -29.24
C ALA A 144 -18.14 23.59 -28.92
N THR A 145 -19.45 23.53 -29.21
CA THR A 145 -20.27 22.31 -29.02
C THR A 145 -19.87 21.13 -29.91
N VAL A 146 -18.99 21.32 -30.91
CA VAL A 146 -18.40 20.18 -31.66
C VAL A 146 -17.56 19.28 -30.76
N ASP A 147 -16.77 19.86 -29.84
CA ASP A 147 -15.93 19.11 -28.91
C ASP A 147 -16.78 18.30 -27.92
N TYR A 148 -17.99 18.77 -27.60
CA TYR A 148 -18.92 18.04 -26.72
C TYR A 148 -19.43 16.74 -27.37
N TRP A 149 -19.69 16.75 -28.68
CA TRP A 149 -20.07 15.53 -29.40
C TRP A 149 -18.92 14.53 -29.44
N SER A 150 -17.71 14.98 -29.77
CA SER A 150 -16.52 14.14 -29.79
C SER A 150 -16.22 13.56 -28.41
N PHE A 151 -16.33 14.36 -27.33
CA PHE A 151 -16.16 13.87 -25.96
C PHE A 151 -17.26 12.89 -25.54
N GLY A 152 -18.53 13.17 -25.86
CA GLY A 152 -19.64 12.26 -25.58
C GLY A 152 -19.53 10.91 -26.31
N THR A 153 -19.08 10.92 -27.57
CA THR A 153 -18.87 9.69 -28.35
C THR A 153 -17.69 8.87 -27.82
N MET A 154 -16.62 9.53 -27.34
CA MET A 154 -15.50 8.88 -26.65
C MET A 154 -15.91 8.28 -25.31
N VAL A 155 -16.64 9.02 -24.45
CA VAL A 155 -17.07 8.52 -23.14
C VAL A 155 -18.03 7.33 -23.30
N PHE A 156 -18.95 7.38 -24.27
CA PHE A 156 -19.76 6.21 -24.63
C PHE A 156 -18.89 5.01 -25.05
N GLU A 157 -17.89 5.21 -25.92
CA GLU A 157 -16.99 4.12 -26.35
C GLU A 157 -16.18 3.56 -25.17
N CYS A 158 -15.80 4.40 -24.20
CA CYS A 158 -15.16 3.97 -22.95
C CYS A 158 -16.08 3.14 -22.04
N ILE A 159 -17.40 3.38 -22.07
CA ILE A 159 -18.38 2.63 -21.27
C ILE A 159 -18.78 1.31 -21.95
N ALA A 160 -18.96 1.30 -23.27
CA ALA A 160 -19.52 0.18 -24.03
C ALA A 160 -18.49 -0.68 -24.77
N GLY A 161 -17.27 -0.17 -25.00
CA GLY A 161 -16.26 -0.80 -25.86
C GLY A 161 -16.42 -0.53 -27.37
N TYR A 162 -17.45 0.23 -27.77
CA TYR A 162 -17.73 0.60 -29.15
C TYR A 162 -18.47 1.95 -29.26
N ARG A 163 -18.35 2.64 -30.40
CA ARG A 163 -18.97 3.95 -30.65
C ARG A 163 -20.52 3.90 -30.60
N PRO A 164 -21.19 5.00 -30.19
CA PRO A 164 -22.63 5.03 -29.95
C PRO A 164 -23.53 4.80 -31.17
N PHE A 165 -23.06 5.12 -32.38
CA PHE A 165 -23.91 5.13 -33.56
C PHE A 165 -23.32 4.25 -34.66
N LEU A 166 -24.00 3.12 -34.94
CA LEU A 166 -23.81 2.26 -36.12
C LEU A 166 -22.33 2.04 -36.51
N HIS A 167 -21.52 1.70 -35.52
CA HIS A 167 -20.06 1.71 -35.57
C HIS A 167 -19.40 0.78 -36.61
N HIS A 168 -20.17 -0.09 -37.26
CA HIS A 168 -19.77 -0.95 -38.38
C HIS A 168 -19.96 -0.31 -39.76
N LEU A 169 -20.76 0.75 -39.88
CA LEU A 169 -21.04 1.43 -41.15
C LEU A 169 -20.05 2.56 -41.40
N GLN A 170 -19.88 2.91 -42.68
CA GLN A 170 -19.08 4.07 -43.07
C GLN A 170 -19.74 5.39 -42.61
N PRO A 171 -18.95 6.44 -42.27
CA PRO A 171 -19.45 7.70 -41.74
C PRO A 171 -20.64 8.30 -42.49
N PHE A 172 -20.55 8.39 -43.81
CA PHE A 172 -21.60 8.93 -44.67
C PHE A 172 -22.90 8.10 -44.61
N THR A 173 -22.79 6.78 -44.50
CA THR A 173 -23.93 5.86 -44.48
C THR A 173 -24.67 5.87 -43.14
N TRP A 174 -23.96 5.97 -42.00
CA TRP A 174 -24.65 6.11 -40.72
C TRP A 174 -25.25 7.50 -40.55
N HIS A 175 -24.58 8.57 -41.00
CA HIS A 175 -25.07 9.95 -40.90
C HIS A 175 -26.52 10.11 -41.36
N GLU A 176 -26.89 9.59 -42.52
CA GLU A 176 -28.27 9.62 -43.02
C GLU A 176 -29.25 8.77 -42.18
N LYS A 177 -28.79 7.63 -41.65
CA LYS A 177 -29.62 6.75 -40.79
C LYS A 177 -29.92 7.41 -39.43
N ILE A 178 -28.94 8.03 -38.75
CA ILE A 178 -29.13 8.56 -37.39
C ILE A 178 -29.58 10.03 -37.31
N LYS A 179 -29.64 10.75 -38.43
CA LYS A 179 -30.24 12.09 -38.53
C LYS A 179 -31.71 12.14 -38.07
N LYS A 180 -32.37 10.99 -38.02
CA LYS A 180 -33.74 10.78 -37.52
C LYS A 180 -33.81 10.43 -36.03
N LYS A 181 -32.68 10.43 -35.30
CA LYS A 181 -32.66 10.03 -33.88
C LYS A 181 -33.46 11.00 -33.00
N ASP A 182 -34.06 10.47 -31.93
CA ASP A 182 -34.61 11.30 -30.87
C ASP A 182 -33.51 12.17 -30.20
N PRO A 183 -33.81 13.39 -29.71
CA PRO A 183 -32.85 14.20 -28.97
C PRO A 183 -32.16 13.46 -27.83
N LYS A 184 -32.88 12.60 -27.10
CA LYS A 184 -32.37 11.76 -25.99
C LYS A 184 -31.74 10.44 -26.44
N CYS A 185 -31.75 10.11 -27.73
CA CYS A 185 -31.11 8.90 -28.21
C CYS A 185 -29.58 8.99 -28.08
N ILE A 186 -28.97 8.13 -27.27
CA ILE A 186 -27.53 8.04 -27.05
C ILE A 186 -26.89 6.83 -27.76
N PHE A 187 -27.69 5.86 -28.19
CA PHE A 187 -27.21 4.61 -28.78
C PHE A 187 -28.06 4.21 -30.00
N ALA A 188 -27.41 3.76 -31.08
CA ALA A 188 -28.06 3.12 -32.22
C ALA A 188 -27.23 1.95 -32.76
N CYS A 189 -27.85 0.76 -32.83
CA CYS A 189 -27.25 -0.45 -33.39
C CYS A 189 -28.10 -1.06 -34.51
N GLU A 190 -27.47 -1.89 -35.33
CA GLU A 190 -28.14 -2.72 -36.33
C GLU A 190 -28.40 -4.10 -35.71
N GLU A 191 -29.66 -4.52 -35.70
CA GLU A 191 -30.10 -5.81 -35.18
C GLU A 191 -29.72 -6.97 -36.11
N MET A 192 -29.89 -8.22 -35.64
CA MET A 192 -29.67 -9.41 -36.46
C MET A 192 -30.56 -9.44 -37.72
N THR A 193 -31.68 -8.71 -37.72
CA THR A 193 -32.60 -8.53 -38.84
C THR A 193 -32.14 -7.48 -39.87
N GLY A 194 -31.11 -6.69 -39.55
CA GLY A 194 -30.70 -5.51 -40.33
C GLY A 194 -31.50 -4.23 -40.01
N GLU A 195 -32.43 -4.26 -39.05
CA GLU A 195 -33.16 -3.08 -38.60
C GLU A 195 -32.32 -2.23 -37.64
N VAL A 196 -32.51 -0.91 -37.65
CA VAL A 196 -31.79 0.01 -36.75
C VAL A 196 -32.61 0.25 -35.48
N ARG A 197 -32.11 -0.24 -34.34
CA ARG A 197 -32.66 0.05 -33.02
C ARG A 197 -32.02 1.30 -32.44
N PHE A 198 -32.83 2.26 -32.05
CA PHE A 198 -32.43 3.45 -31.30
C PHE A 198 -32.73 3.28 -29.80
N SER A 199 -31.88 3.82 -28.93
CA SER A 199 -32.02 3.74 -27.47
C SER A 199 -31.57 5.03 -26.78
N SER A 200 -32.29 5.40 -25.71
CA SER A 200 -31.89 6.48 -24.78
C SER A 200 -31.11 5.96 -23.56
N HIS A 201 -30.89 4.64 -23.50
CA HIS A 201 -30.21 3.93 -22.42
C HIS A 201 -28.87 3.35 -22.85
N LEU A 202 -27.95 3.23 -21.89
CA LEU A 202 -26.64 2.62 -22.06
C LEU A 202 -26.78 1.11 -22.35
N PRO A 203 -26.01 0.56 -23.30
CA PRO A 203 -26.04 -0.86 -23.59
C PRO A 203 -25.45 -1.68 -22.44
N GLN A 204 -25.85 -2.94 -22.36
CA GLN A 204 -25.25 -3.95 -21.49
C GLN A 204 -24.48 -4.98 -22.34
N PRO A 205 -23.43 -5.63 -21.79
CA PRO A 205 -22.82 -5.35 -20.48
C PRO A 205 -22.05 -4.02 -20.46
N ASN A 206 -22.02 -3.36 -19.29
CA ASN A 206 -21.07 -2.29 -18.98
C ASN A 206 -20.64 -2.35 -17.50
N ASN A 207 -19.55 -1.64 -17.16
CA ASN A 207 -18.90 -1.71 -15.85
C ASN A 207 -19.36 -0.65 -14.84
N LEU A 208 -20.39 0.16 -15.14
CA LEU A 208 -20.87 1.21 -14.25
C LEU A 208 -21.85 0.65 -13.20
N CYS A 209 -21.75 1.13 -11.97
CA CYS A 209 -22.73 0.85 -10.93
C CYS A 209 -24.07 1.53 -11.26
N SER A 210 -25.17 0.90 -10.83
CA SER A 210 -26.54 1.33 -11.15
C SER A 210 -26.86 2.77 -10.75
N LEU A 211 -26.18 3.32 -9.75
CA LEU A 211 -26.33 4.71 -9.29
C LEU A 211 -25.64 5.74 -10.20
N ILE A 212 -24.67 5.33 -11.01
CA ILE A 212 -24.00 6.19 -12.00
C ILE A 212 -24.66 6.07 -13.38
N VAL A 213 -25.28 4.92 -13.71
CA VAL A 213 -25.91 4.69 -15.02
C VAL A 213 -26.92 5.78 -15.39
N GLU A 214 -27.93 6.08 -14.54
CA GLU A 214 -28.94 7.11 -14.84
C GLU A 214 -28.34 8.51 -15.07
N PRO A 215 -27.51 9.08 -14.16
CA PRO A 215 -26.97 10.41 -14.41
C PRO A 215 -25.96 10.42 -15.57
N MET A 216 -25.28 9.30 -15.85
CA MET A 216 -24.43 9.15 -17.04
C MET A 216 -25.24 9.11 -18.35
N GLU A 217 -26.38 8.42 -18.37
CA GLU A 217 -27.33 8.46 -19.50
C GLU A 217 -27.82 9.90 -19.72
N SER A 218 -28.29 10.56 -18.65
CA SER A 218 -28.73 11.96 -18.67
C SER A 218 -27.61 12.93 -19.12
N TRP A 219 -26.35 12.66 -18.79
CA TRP A 219 -25.20 13.43 -19.28
C TRP A 219 -24.91 13.17 -20.77
N LEU A 220 -24.88 11.89 -21.19
CA LEU A 220 -24.68 11.50 -22.59
C LEU A 220 -25.78 12.06 -23.50
N GLN A 221 -27.01 12.19 -23.02
CA GLN A 221 -28.12 12.83 -23.75
C GLN A 221 -27.82 14.29 -24.11
N LEU A 222 -27.14 15.04 -23.23
CA LEU A 222 -26.73 16.42 -23.53
C LEU A 222 -25.54 16.47 -24.51
N MET A 223 -24.61 15.53 -24.39
CA MET A 223 -23.38 15.51 -25.20
C MET A 223 -23.60 14.97 -26.62
N LEU A 224 -24.50 13.99 -26.76
CA LEU A 224 -24.88 13.34 -28.01
C LEU A 224 -26.18 13.91 -28.61
N ASN A 225 -26.60 15.11 -28.23
CA ASN A 225 -27.70 15.80 -28.89
C ASN A 225 -27.29 16.17 -30.33
N TRP A 226 -28.17 15.91 -31.29
CA TRP A 226 -27.93 16.23 -32.70
C TRP A 226 -27.87 17.75 -32.92
N ASP A 227 -28.78 18.49 -32.29
CA ASP A 227 -28.88 19.94 -32.42
C ASP A 227 -27.67 20.63 -31.77
N PRO A 228 -26.81 21.33 -32.54
CA PRO A 228 -25.61 21.97 -32.02
C PRO A 228 -25.87 23.17 -31.10
N GLN A 229 -27.10 23.72 -31.08
CA GLN A 229 -27.52 24.78 -30.16
C GLN A 229 -28.02 24.24 -28.82
N GLN A 230 -28.60 23.04 -28.80
CA GLN A 230 -29.08 22.38 -27.57
C GLN A 230 -28.03 21.48 -26.92
N ARG A 231 -27.00 21.06 -27.68
CA ARG A 231 -25.92 20.21 -27.19
C ARG A 231 -25.12 20.90 -26.08
N GLY A 232 -24.88 20.18 -24.98
CA GLY A 232 -24.33 20.72 -23.74
C GLY A 232 -25.39 21.29 -22.78
N GLY A 233 -26.64 21.47 -23.22
CA GLY A 233 -27.74 22.01 -22.43
C GLY A 233 -27.64 23.51 -22.14
N PRO A 234 -28.60 24.08 -21.39
CA PRO A 234 -28.61 25.50 -21.05
C PRO A 234 -27.40 25.87 -20.17
N ILE A 235 -26.99 27.14 -20.23
CA ILE A 235 -25.97 27.69 -19.34
C ILE A 235 -26.61 27.97 -17.98
N ASP A 236 -26.06 27.40 -16.92
CA ASP A 236 -26.43 27.72 -15.55
C ASP A 236 -25.98 29.14 -15.23
N LEU A 237 -26.93 30.05 -14.97
CA LEU A 237 -26.64 31.47 -14.72
C LEU A 237 -25.86 31.69 -13.40
N THR A 238 -25.94 30.73 -12.47
CA THR A 238 -25.27 30.79 -11.16
C THR A 238 -23.79 30.48 -11.30
N LEU A 239 -23.47 29.40 -12.02
CA LEU A 239 -22.10 28.89 -12.19
C LEU A 239 -21.43 29.42 -13.46
N LYS A 240 -22.20 30.04 -14.38
CA LYS A 240 -21.78 30.47 -15.73
C LYS A 240 -21.20 29.33 -16.59
N GLN A 241 -21.62 28.09 -16.33
CA GLN A 241 -21.19 26.89 -17.04
C GLN A 241 -22.37 26.20 -17.76
N PRO A 242 -22.16 25.56 -18.92
CA PRO A 242 -23.17 24.74 -19.57
C PRO A 242 -23.55 23.53 -18.70
N ARG A 243 -24.82 23.12 -18.79
CA ARG A 243 -25.39 22.05 -17.95
C ARG A 243 -24.62 20.73 -18.01
N CYS A 244 -23.98 20.41 -19.14
CA CYS A 244 -23.13 19.21 -19.26
C CYS A 244 -21.97 19.19 -18.26
N PHE A 245 -21.25 20.31 -18.04
CA PHE A 245 -20.18 20.35 -17.05
C PHE A 245 -20.73 20.33 -15.61
N VAL A 246 -21.88 20.98 -15.36
CA VAL A 246 -22.55 20.93 -14.05
C VAL A 246 -23.00 19.51 -13.69
N LEU A 247 -23.55 18.75 -14.64
CA LEU A 247 -23.90 17.33 -14.43
C LEU A 247 -22.66 16.44 -14.29
N MET A 248 -21.59 16.73 -15.05
CA MET A 248 -20.32 16.01 -14.95
C MET A 248 -19.71 16.16 -13.56
N ASP A 249 -19.60 17.40 -13.06
CA ASP A 249 -19.07 17.69 -11.73
C ASP A 249 -19.99 17.10 -10.65
N HIS A 250 -21.31 17.07 -10.85
CA HIS A 250 -22.24 16.37 -9.95
C HIS A 250 -21.96 14.86 -9.89
N ILE A 251 -21.79 14.18 -11.04
CA ILE A 251 -21.45 12.74 -11.11
C ILE A 251 -20.14 12.46 -10.39
N LEU A 252 -19.09 13.25 -10.66
CA LEU A 252 -17.76 13.08 -10.08
C LEU A 252 -17.70 13.35 -8.58
N ASN A 253 -18.65 14.12 -8.03
CA ASN A 253 -18.76 14.41 -6.60
C ASN A 253 -19.69 13.45 -5.84
N LEU A 254 -20.34 12.48 -6.50
CA LEU A 254 -21.16 11.47 -5.84
C LEU A 254 -20.30 10.64 -4.87
N LYS A 255 -20.70 10.58 -3.60
CA LYS A 255 -20.06 9.71 -2.59
C LYS A 255 -20.80 8.38 -2.53
N ILE A 256 -20.32 7.40 -3.28
CA ILE A 256 -20.92 6.07 -3.34
C ILE A 256 -20.09 5.09 -2.52
N VAL A 257 -20.74 4.34 -1.64
CA VAL A 257 -20.14 3.17 -0.97
C VAL A 257 -20.65 1.89 -1.64
N HIS A 258 -19.73 0.98 -1.94
CA HIS A 258 -20.03 -0.36 -2.42
C HIS A 258 -19.82 -1.36 -1.29
N ILE A 259 -20.88 -2.10 -0.96
CA ILE A 259 -20.92 -3.06 0.13
C ILE A 259 -21.12 -4.46 -0.44
N LEU A 260 -20.10 -5.31 -0.32
CA LEU A 260 -20.20 -6.73 -0.68
C LEU A 260 -20.83 -7.49 0.50
N ASN A 261 -22.07 -7.94 0.32
CA ASN A 261 -22.75 -8.79 1.28
C ASN A 261 -22.19 -10.22 1.20
N MET A 262 -21.31 -10.56 2.15
CA MET A 262 -20.65 -11.87 2.21
C MET A 262 -21.61 -13.01 2.55
N THR A 263 -22.88 -12.73 2.88
CA THR A 263 -23.90 -13.77 3.07
C THR A 263 -24.58 -14.21 1.77
N SER A 264 -24.53 -13.38 0.73
CA SER A 264 -25.26 -13.59 -0.54
C SER A 264 -24.43 -13.40 -1.81
N ALA A 265 -23.16 -12.98 -1.67
CA ALA A 265 -22.26 -12.57 -2.74
C ALA A 265 -22.74 -11.39 -3.61
N LYS A 266 -23.73 -10.60 -3.13
CA LYS A 266 -24.24 -9.42 -3.84
C LYS A 266 -23.48 -8.15 -3.45
N ILE A 267 -23.13 -7.34 -4.45
CA ILE A 267 -22.64 -5.96 -4.24
C ILE A 267 -23.87 -5.04 -4.20
N ILE A 268 -24.01 -4.27 -3.13
CA ILE A 268 -25.08 -3.29 -2.93
C ILE A 268 -24.41 -1.92 -2.84
N SER A 269 -24.88 -0.97 -3.64
CA SER A 269 -24.29 0.38 -3.71
C SER A 269 -25.22 1.39 -3.07
N PHE A 270 -24.68 2.26 -2.21
CA PHE A 270 -25.44 3.32 -1.55
C PHE A 270 -24.81 4.69 -1.84
N LEU A 271 -25.62 5.64 -2.31
CA LEU A 271 -25.25 7.05 -2.32
C LEU A 271 -25.31 7.60 -0.88
N LEU A 272 -24.24 8.24 -0.44
CA LEU A 272 -24.10 8.84 0.90
C LEU A 272 -24.20 10.37 0.83
N PRO A 273 -25.18 10.99 1.51
CA PRO A 273 -25.16 12.41 1.85
C PRO A 273 -23.97 12.76 2.75
N CYS A 274 -23.48 14.00 2.67
CA CYS A 274 -22.31 14.47 3.43
C CYS A 274 -22.45 14.29 4.96
N ASP A 275 -23.66 14.46 5.49
CA ASP A 275 -23.96 14.45 6.93
C ASP A 275 -24.56 13.10 7.42
N GLU A 276 -24.55 12.05 6.59
CA GLU A 276 -25.15 10.77 6.98
C GLU A 276 -24.36 10.06 8.09
N SER A 277 -25.05 9.70 9.18
CA SER A 277 -24.48 8.90 10.27
C SER A 277 -24.32 7.43 9.85
N PHE A 278 -23.32 6.75 10.42
CA PHE A 278 -23.13 5.32 10.12
C PHE A 278 -24.37 4.47 10.48
N HIS A 279 -25.08 4.81 11.55
CA HIS A 279 -26.33 4.14 11.93
C HIS A 279 -27.45 4.31 10.89
N SER A 280 -27.58 5.48 10.22
CA SER A 280 -28.52 5.65 9.10
C SER A 280 -28.19 4.69 7.96
N LEU A 281 -26.90 4.59 7.60
CA LEU A 281 -26.43 3.65 6.58
C LEU A 281 -26.72 2.19 6.99
N GLN A 282 -26.48 1.80 8.25
CA GLN A 282 -26.83 0.47 8.76
C GLN A 282 -28.34 0.17 8.62
N SER A 283 -29.22 1.13 8.88
CA SER A 283 -30.67 1.00 8.68
C SER A 283 -31.10 0.99 7.20
N ARG A 284 -30.25 1.43 6.27
CA ARG A 284 -30.44 1.23 4.82
C ARG A 284 -29.99 -0.16 4.38
N ILE A 285 -28.86 -0.62 4.91
CA ILE A 285 -28.34 -1.98 4.69
C ILE A 285 -29.33 -3.04 5.21
N GLU A 286 -29.92 -2.82 6.38
CA GLU A 286 -30.93 -3.72 6.97
C GLU A 286 -32.14 -3.92 6.04
N ARG A 287 -32.60 -2.85 5.37
CA ARG A 287 -33.71 -2.91 4.39
C ARG A 287 -33.37 -3.71 3.12
N GLU A 288 -32.14 -3.63 2.64
CA GLU A 288 -31.69 -4.34 1.43
C GLU A 288 -31.23 -5.79 1.70
N THR A 289 -30.82 -6.11 2.94
CA THR A 289 -30.17 -7.39 3.27
C THR A 289 -30.92 -8.25 4.28
N GLY A 290 -31.83 -7.68 5.06
CA GLY A 290 -32.48 -8.32 6.21
C GLY A 290 -31.57 -8.54 7.42
N ILE A 291 -30.29 -8.13 7.37
CA ILE A 291 -29.35 -8.31 8.49
C ILE A 291 -29.56 -7.18 9.49
N SER A 292 -29.95 -7.53 10.73
CA SER A 292 -30.31 -6.52 11.74
C SER A 292 -29.13 -5.61 12.09
N THR A 293 -29.41 -4.33 12.34
CA THR A 293 -28.36 -3.31 12.61
C THR A 293 -27.32 -3.71 13.66
N GLY A 294 -27.73 -4.41 14.72
CA GLY A 294 -26.82 -4.96 15.74
C GLY A 294 -25.98 -6.16 15.27
N SER A 295 -26.53 -7.02 14.41
CA SER A 295 -25.86 -8.18 13.83
C SER A 295 -24.94 -7.83 12.65
N GLN A 296 -25.04 -6.63 12.07
CA GLN A 296 -24.14 -6.20 11.01
C GLN A 296 -22.69 -6.04 11.53
N GLU A 297 -21.74 -6.70 10.88
CA GLU A 297 -20.32 -6.39 10.98
C GLU A 297 -19.81 -5.94 9.61
N LEU A 298 -19.41 -4.67 9.50
CA LEU A 298 -18.81 -4.12 8.30
C LEU A 298 -17.29 -4.03 8.49
N LEU A 299 -16.54 -4.71 7.63
CA LEU A 299 -15.08 -4.70 7.60
C LEU A 299 -14.55 -3.95 6.38
N SER A 300 -13.48 -3.20 6.54
CA SER A 300 -12.64 -2.71 5.43
C SER A 300 -11.80 -3.85 4.81
N GLU A 301 -11.17 -3.61 3.66
CA GLU A 301 -10.14 -4.49 3.07
C GLU A 301 -8.95 -4.81 4.00
N THR A 302 -8.68 -3.93 4.97
CA THR A 302 -7.67 -4.15 5.99
C THR A 302 -8.17 -5.04 7.14
N GLY A 303 -9.44 -5.47 7.13
CA GLY A 303 -10.09 -6.27 8.17
C GLY A 303 -10.42 -5.51 9.45
N ILE A 304 -10.48 -4.18 9.37
CA ILE A 304 -10.84 -3.32 10.50
C ILE A 304 -12.36 -3.12 10.49
N SER A 305 -13.02 -3.39 11.62
CA SER A 305 -14.44 -3.10 11.78
C SER A 305 -14.67 -1.58 11.79
N LEU A 306 -15.66 -1.11 11.03
CA LEU A 306 -15.98 0.32 10.94
C LEU A 306 -16.49 0.86 12.30
N ASP A 307 -16.18 2.12 12.60
CA ASP A 307 -16.45 2.74 13.90
C ASP A 307 -17.85 3.38 13.90
N PRO A 308 -18.82 2.91 14.71
CA PRO A 308 -20.17 3.46 14.72
C PRO A 308 -20.25 4.93 15.12
N ARG A 309 -19.21 5.47 15.78
CA ARG A 309 -19.13 6.87 16.22
C ARG A 309 -18.71 7.83 15.10
N LYS A 310 -18.23 7.31 13.97
CA LYS A 310 -17.84 8.10 12.80
C LYS A 310 -19.00 8.20 11.80
N PRO A 311 -19.04 9.25 10.95
CA PRO A 311 -20.03 9.36 9.88
C PRO A 311 -19.90 8.22 8.85
N ALA A 312 -20.93 8.05 8.01
CA ALA A 312 -20.95 7.06 6.95
C ALA A 312 -19.85 7.29 5.89
N SER A 313 -19.35 8.53 5.76
CA SER A 313 -18.24 8.87 4.87
C SER A 313 -16.94 8.11 5.16
N GLN A 314 -16.77 7.50 6.35
CA GLN A 314 -15.65 6.58 6.63
C GLN A 314 -15.57 5.37 5.68
N CYS A 315 -16.68 5.04 5.01
CA CYS A 315 -16.79 3.94 4.07
C CYS A 315 -16.28 4.29 2.66
N VAL A 316 -15.93 5.55 2.42
CA VAL A 316 -15.52 6.09 1.11
C VAL A 316 -14.12 6.68 1.25
N LEU A 317 -13.26 6.42 0.26
CA LEU A 317 -11.94 7.05 0.19
C LEU A 317 -12.02 8.35 -0.63
N ASP A 318 -11.17 9.32 -0.31
CA ASP A 318 -11.14 10.59 -1.04
C ASP A 318 -10.57 10.43 -2.46
N GLY A 319 -11.11 11.24 -3.38
CA GLY A 319 -10.78 11.25 -4.80
C GLY A 319 -11.83 10.60 -5.71
N VAL A 320 -11.61 10.69 -7.02
CA VAL A 320 -12.43 10.03 -8.05
C VAL A 320 -12.01 8.57 -8.14
N ARG A 321 -12.90 7.66 -7.74
CA ARG A 321 -12.67 6.20 -7.61
C ARG A 321 -13.95 5.47 -8.05
N GLY A 322 -13.79 4.31 -8.68
CA GLY A 322 -14.92 3.43 -9.04
C GLY A 322 -15.08 2.26 -8.09
N CYS A 323 -16.13 1.47 -8.30
CA CYS A 323 -16.49 0.27 -7.54
C CYS A 323 -15.41 -0.84 -7.55
N ASP A 324 -14.43 -0.73 -8.44
CA ASP A 324 -13.26 -1.59 -8.56
C ASP A 324 -12.07 -1.16 -7.67
N SER A 325 -12.17 -0.03 -6.95
CA SER A 325 -11.04 0.58 -6.22
C SER A 325 -11.04 0.39 -4.70
N TYR A 326 -12.21 0.31 -4.05
CA TYR A 326 -12.34 0.09 -2.61
C TYR A 326 -13.74 -0.43 -2.28
N MET A 327 -13.83 -1.44 -1.42
CA MET A 327 -15.13 -1.97 -0.96
C MET A 327 -15.18 -2.30 0.53
N VAL A 328 -16.40 -2.27 1.07
CA VAL A 328 -16.70 -2.68 2.45
C VAL A 328 -17.37 -4.05 2.42
N TYR A 329 -16.95 -4.94 3.31
CA TYR A 329 -17.46 -6.32 3.40
C TYR A 329 -18.43 -6.43 4.56
N LEU A 330 -19.68 -6.81 4.26
CA LEU A 330 -20.72 -7.02 5.27
C LEU A 330 -20.81 -8.50 5.65
N PHE A 331 -20.64 -8.77 6.93
CA PHE A 331 -20.84 -10.07 7.57
C PHE A 331 -22.02 -10.00 8.54
N ASP A 332 -22.67 -11.14 8.75
CA ASP A 332 -23.77 -11.31 9.70
C ASP A 332 -23.27 -12.05 10.94
N LYS A 333 -23.19 -11.36 12.08
CA LYS A 333 -22.76 -11.93 13.37
C LYS A 333 -23.67 -13.06 13.85
N SER A 334 -24.91 -13.15 13.38
CA SER A 334 -25.83 -14.23 13.76
C SER A 334 -25.56 -15.54 13.01
N LYS A 335 -24.72 -15.52 11.96
CA LYS A 335 -24.40 -16.70 11.15
C LYS A 335 -22.96 -17.16 11.37
N THR A 336 -22.82 -18.38 11.86
CA THR A 336 -21.54 -19.10 11.99
C THR A 336 -21.23 -19.98 10.77
N VAL A 337 -22.23 -20.26 9.91
CA VAL A 337 -22.11 -21.06 8.69
C VAL A 337 -22.77 -20.32 7.53
N TYR A 338 -22.12 -20.32 6.36
CA TYR A 338 -22.70 -19.84 5.12
C TYR A 338 -23.14 -20.99 4.22
N GLU A 339 -24.44 -21.03 3.95
CA GLU A 339 -25.06 -21.93 2.98
C GLU A 339 -25.61 -21.11 1.81
N GLY A 340 -25.53 -21.66 0.60
CA GLY A 340 -26.01 -21.00 -0.62
C GLY A 340 -27.55 -21.00 -0.75
N PRO A 341 -28.11 -20.50 -1.86
CA PRO A 341 -27.40 -20.13 -3.09
C PRO A 341 -26.74 -18.74 -3.03
N PHE A 342 -25.50 -18.67 -3.51
CA PHE A 342 -24.80 -17.41 -3.72
C PHE A 342 -25.20 -16.80 -5.07
N ALA A 343 -25.24 -15.47 -5.17
CA ALA A 343 -25.52 -14.81 -6.42
C ALA A 343 -24.41 -15.11 -7.46
N SER A 344 -24.82 -15.40 -8.70
CA SER A 344 -23.94 -15.59 -9.84
C SER A 344 -24.36 -14.69 -10.99
N ARG A 345 -23.42 -14.36 -11.89
CA ARG A 345 -23.71 -13.53 -13.07
C ARG A 345 -24.59 -14.33 -14.05
N SER A 346 -25.66 -13.70 -14.53
CA SER A 346 -26.41 -14.18 -15.69
C SER A 346 -25.59 -13.98 -16.97
N LEU A 347 -25.60 -14.98 -17.84
CA LEU A 347 -25.16 -14.82 -19.24
C LEU A 347 -26.13 -13.88 -19.97
N SER A 348 -25.62 -13.07 -20.91
CA SER A 348 -26.47 -12.29 -21.82
C SER A 348 -27.14 -13.21 -22.85
N ASP A 349 -28.25 -12.78 -23.46
CA ASP A 349 -29.02 -13.61 -24.39
C ASP A 349 -28.18 -14.11 -25.58
N CYS A 350 -27.27 -13.29 -26.09
CA CYS A 350 -26.41 -13.65 -27.21
C CYS A 350 -25.30 -14.65 -26.81
N VAL A 351 -24.81 -14.62 -25.57
CA VAL A 351 -23.87 -15.64 -25.05
C VAL A 351 -24.63 -16.92 -24.71
N ASN A 352 -25.84 -16.83 -24.12
CA ASN A 352 -26.73 -17.99 -23.93
C ASN A 352 -27.00 -18.72 -25.25
N TYR A 353 -27.22 -17.98 -26.34
CA TYR A 353 -27.47 -18.56 -27.67
C TYR A 353 -26.33 -19.48 -28.13
N ILE A 354 -25.06 -19.07 -28.02
CA ILE A 354 -23.92 -19.93 -28.37
C ILE A 354 -23.66 -21.04 -27.34
N VAL A 355 -24.09 -20.88 -26.09
CA VAL A 355 -23.98 -21.94 -25.06
C VAL A 355 -25.02 -23.04 -25.30
N GLN A 356 -26.20 -22.70 -25.84
CA GLN A 356 -27.25 -23.66 -26.22
C GLN A 356 -26.89 -24.45 -27.49
N ASP A 357 -26.36 -23.79 -28.52
CA ASP A 357 -25.76 -24.46 -29.68
C ASP A 357 -24.32 -23.96 -29.92
N SER A 358 -23.35 -24.76 -29.46
CA SER A 358 -21.93 -24.42 -29.59
C SER A 358 -21.36 -24.57 -31.00
N LYS A 359 -22.04 -25.31 -31.89
CA LYS A 359 -21.59 -25.61 -33.26
C LYS A 359 -22.19 -24.67 -34.32
N ILE A 360 -23.07 -23.76 -33.90
CA ILE A 360 -23.71 -22.79 -34.79
C ILE A 360 -22.67 -21.93 -35.52
N GLN A 361 -22.77 -21.87 -36.84
CA GLN A 361 -21.89 -21.06 -37.68
C GLN A 361 -22.43 -19.63 -37.73
N LEU A 362 -21.69 -18.68 -37.15
CA LEU A 362 -22.08 -17.26 -37.13
C LEU A 362 -21.10 -16.41 -37.96
N PRO A 363 -21.57 -15.30 -38.57
CA PRO A 363 -20.70 -14.33 -39.23
C PRO A 363 -19.64 -13.77 -38.27
N ILE A 364 -18.42 -13.59 -38.74
CA ILE A 364 -17.29 -13.08 -37.95
C ILE A 364 -17.58 -11.73 -37.26
N VAL A 365 -18.43 -10.89 -37.87
CA VAL A 365 -18.88 -9.60 -37.31
C VAL A 365 -19.74 -9.81 -36.05
N GLN A 366 -20.65 -10.79 -36.08
CA GLN A 366 -21.49 -11.14 -34.92
C GLN A 366 -20.67 -11.83 -33.84
N LEU A 367 -19.79 -12.78 -34.22
CA LEU A 367 -18.88 -13.45 -33.28
C LEU A 367 -17.99 -12.44 -32.52
N ARG A 368 -17.52 -11.37 -33.16
CA ARG A 368 -16.72 -10.32 -32.49
C ARG A 368 -17.47 -9.61 -31.36
N LYS A 369 -18.80 -9.59 -31.35
CA LYS A 369 -19.61 -9.12 -30.23
C LYS A 369 -19.85 -10.24 -29.21
N VAL A 370 -20.34 -11.40 -29.64
CA VAL A 370 -20.68 -12.50 -28.72
C VAL A 370 -19.46 -13.00 -27.95
N TRP A 371 -18.30 -13.11 -28.60
CA TRP A 371 -17.05 -13.52 -27.93
C TRP A 371 -16.48 -12.40 -27.05
N ALA A 372 -16.76 -11.12 -27.32
CA ALA A 372 -16.41 -10.03 -26.40
C ALA A 372 -17.20 -10.16 -25.11
N GLU A 373 -18.52 -10.33 -25.21
CA GLU A 373 -19.40 -10.54 -24.05
C GLU A 373 -19.07 -11.83 -23.29
N ALA A 374 -18.65 -12.91 -23.99
CA ALA A 374 -18.17 -14.13 -23.36
C ALA A 374 -16.85 -13.95 -22.60
N VAL A 375 -15.87 -13.23 -23.17
CA VAL A 375 -14.62 -12.85 -22.47
C VAL A 375 -14.95 -12.01 -21.24
N HIS A 376 -15.77 -10.98 -21.40
CA HIS A 376 -16.21 -10.11 -20.32
C HIS A 376 -16.92 -10.90 -19.19
N TYR A 377 -17.76 -11.89 -19.53
CA TYR A 377 -18.38 -12.77 -18.56
C TYR A 377 -17.36 -13.61 -17.77
N VAL A 378 -16.40 -14.22 -18.47
CA VAL A 378 -15.32 -15.03 -17.85
C VAL A 378 -14.44 -14.16 -16.93
N SER A 379 -14.01 -12.99 -17.39
CA SER A 379 -13.30 -12.00 -16.57
C SER A 379 -14.14 -11.55 -15.37
N GLY A 380 -15.43 -11.28 -15.56
CA GLY A 380 -16.36 -10.88 -14.51
C GLY A 380 -16.47 -11.91 -13.38
N LEU A 381 -16.52 -13.21 -13.70
CA LEU A 381 -16.50 -14.29 -12.69
C LEU A 381 -15.17 -14.32 -11.92
N LYS A 382 -14.02 -14.15 -12.60
CA LYS A 382 -12.69 -14.08 -11.97
C LYS A 382 -12.59 -12.87 -11.03
N GLU A 383 -13.09 -11.72 -11.44
CA GLU A 383 -13.12 -10.53 -10.58
C GLU A 383 -14.04 -10.68 -9.38
N ASP A 384 -15.22 -11.26 -9.54
CA ASP A 384 -16.15 -11.50 -8.42
C ASP A 384 -15.56 -12.48 -7.40
N TYR A 385 -14.86 -13.53 -7.86
CA TYR A 385 -14.07 -14.39 -6.97
C TYR A 385 -12.98 -13.60 -6.23
N SER A 386 -12.25 -12.72 -6.92
CA SER A 386 -11.22 -11.88 -6.30
C SER A 386 -11.81 -10.97 -5.21
N ARG A 387 -12.97 -10.33 -5.46
CA ARG A 387 -13.70 -9.51 -4.48
C ARG A 387 -14.10 -10.34 -3.24
N LEU A 388 -14.67 -11.52 -3.44
CA LEU A 388 -15.05 -12.43 -2.35
C LEU A 388 -13.84 -12.95 -1.55
N PHE A 389 -12.73 -13.25 -2.23
CA PHE A 389 -11.48 -13.66 -1.59
C PHE A 389 -10.88 -12.51 -0.75
N GLN A 390 -10.95 -11.26 -1.22
CA GLN A 390 -10.55 -10.10 -0.42
C GLN A 390 -11.44 -9.94 0.84
N GLY A 391 -12.74 -10.26 0.74
CA GLY A 391 -13.64 -10.31 1.90
C GLY A 391 -13.24 -11.38 2.92
N GLN A 392 -12.93 -12.60 2.46
CA GLN A 392 -12.37 -13.65 3.33
C GLN A 392 -11.06 -13.20 3.99
N ARG A 393 -10.17 -12.53 3.24
CA ARG A 393 -8.92 -11.96 3.77
C ARG A 393 -9.19 -10.90 4.84
N ALA A 394 -10.18 -10.03 4.64
CA ALA A 394 -10.61 -9.05 5.64
C ALA A 394 -11.13 -9.73 6.92
N ALA A 395 -11.94 -10.79 6.79
CA ALA A 395 -12.39 -11.59 7.94
C ALA A 395 -11.24 -12.27 8.68
N MET A 396 -10.25 -12.82 7.96
CA MET A 396 -9.02 -13.38 8.56
C MET A 396 -8.22 -12.31 9.30
N LEU A 397 -8.00 -11.14 8.70
CA LEU A 397 -7.29 -10.03 9.35
C LEU A 397 -8.05 -9.51 10.59
N SER A 398 -9.39 -9.54 10.59
CA SER A 398 -10.20 -9.27 11.77
C SER A 398 -9.96 -10.33 12.85
N LEU A 399 -10.09 -11.61 12.52
CA LEU A 399 -9.87 -12.75 13.43
C LEU A 399 -8.48 -12.71 14.08
N LEU A 400 -7.43 -12.41 13.31
CA LEU A 400 -6.06 -12.31 13.82
C LEU A 400 -5.90 -11.16 14.83
N ARG A 401 -6.61 -10.04 14.68
CA ARG A 401 -6.63 -8.96 15.69
C ARG A 401 -7.34 -9.39 16.97
N TYR A 402 -8.48 -10.07 16.86
CA TYR A 402 -9.18 -10.64 18.01
C TYR A 402 -8.30 -11.66 18.75
N ASN A 403 -7.58 -12.53 18.03
CA ASN A 403 -6.65 -13.52 18.59
C ASN A 403 -5.46 -12.84 19.29
N ALA A 404 -4.87 -11.80 18.69
CA ALA A 404 -3.80 -11.02 19.31
C ALA A 404 -4.27 -10.33 20.62
N ASN A 405 -5.49 -9.79 20.65
CA ASN A 405 -6.06 -9.21 21.86
C ASN A 405 -6.31 -10.26 22.96
N LEU A 406 -6.92 -11.40 22.60
CA LEU A 406 -7.13 -12.52 23.52
C LEU A 406 -5.80 -13.04 24.08
N THR A 407 -4.76 -13.15 23.25
CA THR A 407 -3.41 -13.58 23.66
C THR A 407 -2.77 -12.57 24.62
N LYS A 408 -2.93 -11.25 24.37
CA LYS A 408 -2.48 -10.20 25.30
C LYS A 408 -3.18 -10.30 26.67
N MET A 409 -4.49 -10.56 26.67
CA MET A 409 -5.27 -10.77 27.89
C MET A 409 -4.85 -12.07 28.60
N LYS A 410 -4.59 -13.16 27.87
CA LYS A 410 -4.03 -14.42 28.42
C LYS A 410 -2.72 -14.17 29.16
N ASN A 411 -1.77 -13.47 28.54
CA ASN A 411 -0.47 -13.18 29.15
C ASN A 411 -0.63 -12.31 30.42
N THR A 412 -1.60 -11.40 30.43
CA THR A 412 -1.95 -10.59 31.61
C THR A 412 -2.59 -11.45 32.72
N LEU A 413 -3.47 -12.39 32.36
CA LEU A 413 -4.10 -13.35 33.28
C LEU A 413 -3.06 -14.26 33.94
N ILE A 414 -2.12 -14.81 33.16
CA ILE A 414 -1.04 -15.65 33.67
C ILE A 414 -0.15 -14.85 34.63
N SER A 415 0.25 -13.63 34.25
CA SER A 415 1.05 -12.77 35.12
C SER A 415 0.35 -12.47 36.46
N ALA A 416 -0.95 -12.14 36.42
CA ALA A 416 -1.75 -11.89 37.62
C ALA A 416 -1.92 -13.15 38.50
N SER A 417 -2.17 -14.32 37.89
CA SER A 417 -2.25 -15.61 38.60
C SER A 417 -0.94 -15.95 39.32
N GLN A 418 0.21 -15.78 38.67
CA GLN A 418 1.52 -16.04 39.29
C GLN A 418 1.82 -15.06 40.44
N GLN A 419 1.45 -13.79 40.31
CA GLN A 419 1.57 -12.80 41.40
C GLN A 419 0.69 -13.18 42.61
N LEU A 420 -0.56 -13.57 42.38
CA LEU A 420 -1.46 -14.06 43.42
C LEU A 420 -0.90 -15.31 44.10
N LYS A 421 -0.40 -16.28 43.33
CA LYS A 421 0.20 -17.52 43.85
C LYS A 421 1.41 -17.24 44.75
N ALA A 422 2.32 -16.36 44.32
CA ALA A 422 3.48 -15.95 45.12
C ALA A 422 3.08 -15.22 46.42
N LYS A 423 2.09 -14.32 46.36
CA LYS A 423 1.55 -13.63 47.55
C LYS A 423 0.84 -14.59 48.50
N LEU A 424 0.10 -15.57 47.98
CA LEU A 424 -0.54 -16.62 48.76
C LEU A 424 0.49 -17.49 49.48
N GLU A 425 1.55 -17.93 48.79
CA GLU A 425 2.63 -18.70 49.41
C GLU A 425 3.34 -17.92 50.52
N PHE A 426 3.64 -16.64 50.28
CA PHE A 426 4.20 -15.75 51.30
C PHE A 426 3.24 -15.56 52.48
N PHE A 427 1.96 -15.30 52.22
CA PHE A 427 0.93 -15.13 53.24
C PHE A 427 0.78 -16.40 54.08
N HIS A 428 0.74 -17.58 53.46
CA HIS A 428 0.56 -18.87 54.12
C HIS A 428 1.71 -19.21 55.06
N LYS A 429 2.97 -19.04 54.60
CA LYS A 429 4.15 -19.18 55.48
C LYS A 429 4.13 -18.18 56.64
N SER A 430 3.66 -16.96 56.38
CA SER A 430 3.63 -15.88 57.37
C SER A 430 2.51 -16.04 58.41
N ILE A 431 1.31 -16.49 58.03
CA ILE A 431 0.20 -16.79 58.97
C ILE A 431 0.53 -18.01 59.85
N GLN A 432 1.16 -19.04 59.27
CA GLN A 432 1.54 -20.25 60.02
C GLN A 432 2.60 -19.96 61.08
N LEU A 433 3.64 -19.18 60.74
CA LEU A 433 4.62 -18.72 61.71
C LEU A 433 3.97 -17.93 62.86
N ASP A 434 3.07 -17.00 62.53
CA ASP A 434 2.36 -16.20 63.53
C ASP A 434 1.46 -17.08 64.43
N LEU A 435 0.77 -18.08 63.87
CA LEU A 435 -0.05 -19.05 64.61
C LEU A 435 0.78 -19.98 65.51
N GLU A 436 1.91 -20.51 65.02
CA GLU A 436 2.83 -21.36 65.76
C GLU A 436 3.40 -20.62 66.97
N ARG A 437 4.02 -19.46 66.75
CA ARG A 437 4.60 -18.62 67.82
C ARG A 437 3.56 -18.12 68.81
N TYR A 438 2.36 -17.79 68.32
CA TYR A 438 1.26 -17.45 69.18
C TYR A 438 0.84 -18.64 70.06
N SER A 439 0.84 -19.88 69.54
CA SER A 439 0.51 -21.07 70.32
C SER A 439 1.54 -21.36 71.43
N GLU A 440 2.84 -21.18 71.15
CA GLU A 440 3.93 -21.34 72.11
C GLU A 440 3.79 -20.38 73.31
N GLN A 441 3.42 -19.12 73.07
CA GLN A 441 3.30 -18.11 74.13
C GLN A 441 1.97 -18.15 74.92
N MET A 442 0.96 -18.94 74.54
CA MET A 442 -0.37 -18.88 75.19
C MET A 442 -0.36 -19.22 76.69
N THR A 443 0.66 -19.95 77.17
CA THR A 443 0.81 -20.38 78.57
C THR A 443 1.45 -19.32 79.48
N TYR A 444 2.22 -18.38 78.93
CA TYR A 444 3.01 -17.40 79.70
C TYR A 444 2.88 -15.94 79.22
N GLY A 445 2.32 -15.71 78.03
CA GLY A 445 2.17 -14.41 77.36
C GLY A 445 0.71 -13.93 77.28
N ILE A 446 0.37 -13.21 76.20
CA ILE A 446 -0.98 -12.64 76.01
C ILE A 446 -1.84 -13.61 75.19
N SER A 447 -2.94 -14.05 75.78
CA SER A 447 -3.97 -14.87 75.12
C SER A 447 -5.22 -14.07 74.74
N SER A 448 -5.72 -14.33 73.54
CA SER A 448 -6.91 -13.75 72.92
C SER A 448 -7.54 -14.77 71.94
N GLU A 449 -8.52 -15.52 72.43
CA GLU A 449 -9.22 -16.56 71.64
C GLU A 449 -9.88 -15.98 70.37
N LYS A 450 -10.41 -14.75 70.45
CA LYS A 450 -10.99 -14.04 69.30
C LYS A 450 -9.97 -13.79 68.18
N MET A 451 -8.72 -13.48 68.53
CA MET A 451 -7.67 -13.25 67.53
C MET A 451 -7.22 -14.57 66.90
N LEU A 452 -7.03 -15.62 67.71
CA LEU A 452 -6.69 -16.95 67.22
C LEU A 452 -7.74 -17.48 66.22
N LYS A 453 -9.04 -17.29 66.52
CA LYS A 453 -10.12 -17.65 65.59
C LYS A 453 -10.06 -16.82 64.31
N ALA A 454 -9.94 -15.49 64.41
CA ALA A 454 -9.86 -14.61 63.25
C ALA A 454 -8.66 -14.91 62.35
N TRP A 455 -7.53 -15.36 62.90
CA TRP A 455 -6.33 -15.73 62.16
C TRP A 455 -6.49 -17.08 61.44
N LYS A 456 -7.11 -18.08 62.07
CA LYS A 456 -7.51 -19.33 61.39
C LYS A 456 -8.50 -19.06 60.25
N GLU A 457 -9.49 -18.19 60.47
CA GLU A 457 -10.41 -17.74 59.42
C GLU A 457 -9.69 -16.97 58.28
N MET A 458 -8.51 -16.39 58.50
CA MET A 458 -7.69 -15.82 57.43
C MET A 458 -6.88 -16.89 56.67
N GLU A 459 -6.38 -17.91 57.36
CA GLU A 459 -5.69 -19.05 56.74
C GLU A 459 -6.63 -19.84 55.83
N GLU A 460 -7.82 -20.20 56.32
CA GLU A 460 -8.85 -20.92 55.53
C GLU A 460 -9.27 -20.14 54.28
N ARG A 461 -9.44 -18.81 54.38
CA ARG A 461 -9.75 -17.97 53.22
C ARG A 461 -8.61 -17.90 52.21
N ALA A 462 -7.36 -17.90 52.66
CA ALA A 462 -6.21 -17.95 51.76
C ALA A 462 -6.15 -19.28 50.98
N ILE A 463 -6.54 -20.41 51.60
CA ILE A 463 -6.65 -21.71 50.92
C ILE A 463 -7.69 -21.63 49.79
N HIS A 464 -8.88 -21.09 50.04
CA HIS A 464 -9.90 -20.96 48.99
C HIS A 464 -9.48 -20.03 47.83
N TYR A 465 -8.74 -18.94 48.13
CA TYR A 465 -8.18 -18.09 47.07
C TYR A 465 -7.09 -18.76 46.22
N ALA A 466 -6.48 -19.87 46.67
CA ALA A 466 -5.56 -20.65 45.83
C ALA A 466 -6.29 -21.32 44.66
N GLU A 467 -7.55 -21.73 44.84
CA GLU A 467 -8.39 -22.31 43.78
C GLU A 467 -8.74 -21.25 42.71
N VAL A 468 -8.97 -20.00 43.12
CA VAL A 468 -9.22 -18.85 42.23
C VAL A 468 -8.02 -18.57 41.30
N GLY A 469 -6.80 -18.94 41.71
CA GLY A 469 -5.60 -18.85 40.89
C GLY A 469 -5.48 -19.88 39.76
N VAL A 470 -6.33 -20.92 39.74
CA VAL A 470 -6.23 -22.05 38.80
C VAL A 470 -6.86 -21.70 37.44
N ILE A 471 -6.03 -21.20 36.53
CA ILE A 471 -6.44 -20.73 35.19
C ILE A 471 -6.17 -21.71 34.05
N GLY A 472 -5.60 -22.89 34.32
CA GLY A 472 -5.13 -23.83 33.29
C GLY A 472 -6.17 -24.17 32.22
N TYR A 473 -7.42 -24.40 32.64
CA TYR A 473 -8.53 -24.68 31.72
C TYR A 473 -8.81 -23.56 30.69
N LEU A 474 -8.52 -22.29 31.01
CA LEU A 474 -8.59 -21.17 30.06
C LEU A 474 -7.35 -21.11 29.18
N GLU A 475 -6.17 -21.37 29.74
CA GLU A 475 -4.93 -21.40 28.97
C GLU A 475 -4.98 -22.49 27.88
N ASP A 476 -5.39 -23.72 28.22
CA ASP A 476 -5.53 -24.84 27.29
C ASP A 476 -6.55 -24.53 26.18
N GLN A 477 -7.71 -23.96 26.53
CA GLN A 477 -8.74 -23.56 25.56
C GLN A 477 -8.24 -22.45 24.62
N ILE A 478 -7.56 -21.43 25.15
CA ILE A 478 -7.01 -20.33 24.35
C ILE A 478 -5.88 -20.84 23.45
N MET A 479 -5.02 -21.74 23.93
CA MET A 479 -3.94 -22.33 23.14
C MET A 479 -4.47 -23.23 22.03
N SER A 480 -5.44 -24.10 22.34
CA SER A 480 -6.11 -24.94 21.34
C SER A 480 -6.76 -24.12 20.22
N LEU A 481 -7.49 -23.06 20.58
CA LEU A 481 -8.08 -22.11 19.63
C LEU A 481 -7.02 -21.33 18.84
N HIS A 482 -5.92 -20.94 19.48
CA HIS A 482 -4.81 -20.24 18.81
C HIS A 482 -4.21 -21.14 17.71
N THR A 483 -3.94 -22.42 18.02
CA THR A 483 -3.46 -23.41 17.05
C THR A 483 -4.46 -23.62 15.91
N GLU A 484 -5.76 -23.74 16.21
CA GLU A 484 -6.83 -23.83 15.19
C GLU A 484 -6.79 -22.63 14.21
N ILE A 485 -6.61 -21.41 14.73
CA ILE A 485 -6.51 -20.19 13.92
C ILE A 485 -5.22 -20.15 13.08
N MET A 486 -4.08 -20.58 13.63
CA MET A 486 -2.80 -20.63 12.90
C MET A 486 -2.84 -21.64 11.76
N GLU A 487 -3.44 -22.82 11.95
CA GLU A 487 -3.64 -23.80 10.87
C GLU A 487 -4.60 -23.28 9.79
N LEU A 488 -5.67 -22.57 10.18
CA LEU A 488 -6.56 -21.91 9.21
C LEU A 488 -5.84 -20.82 8.40
N GLN A 489 -4.82 -20.17 8.95
CA GLN A 489 -3.98 -19.19 8.26
C GLN A 489 -2.95 -19.82 7.31
N LYS A 490 -2.36 -20.97 7.66
CA LYS A 490 -1.36 -21.68 6.83
C LYS A 490 -1.94 -22.28 5.55
N SER A 491 -3.23 -22.58 5.52
CA SER A 491 -3.83 -23.33 4.41
C SER A 491 -3.80 -22.57 3.07
N PRO A 492 -3.41 -23.21 1.95
CA PRO A 492 -3.15 -22.55 0.66
C PRO A 492 -4.41 -22.14 -0.15
N TYR A 493 -5.58 -22.05 0.50
CA TYR A 493 -6.92 -21.97 -0.12
C TYR A 493 -7.04 -20.99 -1.30
N GLY A 494 -6.57 -19.75 -1.15
CA GLY A 494 -6.80 -18.71 -2.17
C GLY A 494 -5.92 -18.79 -3.42
N ARG A 495 -4.68 -19.27 -3.30
CA ARG A 495 -3.66 -19.04 -4.34
C ARG A 495 -3.88 -19.94 -5.57
N ARG A 496 -3.85 -21.27 -5.36
CA ARG A 496 -3.91 -22.27 -6.44
C ARG A 496 -5.20 -22.21 -7.26
N GLN A 497 -6.31 -21.76 -6.66
CA GLN A 497 -7.61 -21.67 -7.33
C GLN A 497 -7.75 -20.36 -8.13
N GLY A 498 -7.19 -19.24 -7.62
CA GLY A 498 -7.10 -17.98 -8.36
C GLY A 498 -6.29 -18.13 -9.65
N ASP A 499 -5.14 -18.81 -9.57
CA ASP A 499 -4.27 -19.11 -10.73
C ASP A 499 -5.04 -19.86 -11.84
N LEU A 500 -5.98 -20.75 -11.48
CA LEU A 500 -6.80 -21.50 -12.44
C LEU A 500 -7.84 -20.61 -13.15
N MET A 501 -8.51 -19.73 -12.42
CA MET A 501 -9.48 -18.80 -13.01
C MET A 501 -8.80 -17.78 -13.93
N GLU A 502 -7.63 -17.27 -13.53
CA GLU A 502 -6.79 -16.38 -14.35
C GLU A 502 -6.29 -17.07 -15.63
N SER A 503 -5.95 -18.36 -15.56
CA SER A 503 -5.62 -19.16 -16.75
C SER A 503 -6.79 -19.28 -17.74
N LEU A 504 -8.03 -19.40 -17.24
CA LEU A 504 -9.23 -19.50 -18.09
C LEU A 504 -9.60 -18.17 -18.74
N GLU A 505 -9.49 -17.07 -17.99
CA GLU A 505 -9.59 -15.70 -18.48
C GLU A 505 -8.57 -15.45 -19.60
N GLN A 506 -7.29 -15.78 -19.38
CA GLN A 506 -6.24 -15.60 -20.38
C GLN A 506 -6.52 -16.40 -21.66
N ARG A 507 -7.00 -17.64 -21.54
CA ARG A 507 -7.41 -18.46 -22.70
C ARG A 507 -8.58 -17.85 -23.47
N ALA A 508 -9.58 -17.29 -22.79
CA ALA A 508 -10.71 -16.61 -23.45
C ALA A 508 -10.22 -15.37 -24.22
N ILE A 509 -9.39 -14.55 -23.55
CA ILE A 509 -8.73 -13.38 -24.13
C ILE A 509 -7.95 -13.75 -25.39
N ASP A 510 -7.17 -14.84 -25.37
CA ASP A 510 -6.33 -15.23 -26.51
C ASP A 510 -7.14 -15.79 -27.69
N LEU A 511 -8.23 -16.54 -27.44
CA LEU A 511 -9.19 -16.88 -28.51
C LEU A 511 -9.80 -15.63 -29.15
N TYR A 512 -10.17 -14.63 -28.35
CA TYR A 512 -10.73 -13.38 -28.86
C TYR A 512 -9.71 -12.51 -29.62
N LYS A 513 -8.45 -12.48 -29.18
CA LYS A 513 -7.34 -11.90 -29.96
C LYS A 513 -7.23 -12.59 -31.33
N GLN A 514 -7.21 -13.92 -31.37
CA GLN A 514 -7.13 -14.67 -32.63
C GLN A 514 -8.31 -14.32 -33.55
N LEU A 515 -9.54 -14.23 -33.02
CA LEU A 515 -10.74 -13.84 -33.77
C LEU A 515 -10.63 -12.43 -34.40
N LYS A 516 -10.01 -11.46 -33.71
CA LYS A 516 -9.77 -10.11 -34.25
C LYS A 516 -8.78 -10.11 -35.41
N HIS A 517 -7.75 -10.96 -35.37
CA HIS A 517 -6.66 -10.99 -36.36
C HIS A 517 -6.87 -11.97 -37.54
N ARG A 518 -7.98 -12.73 -37.57
CA ARG A 518 -8.27 -13.63 -38.72
C ARG A 518 -8.41 -12.84 -40.04
N PRO A 519 -7.81 -13.31 -41.15
CA PRO A 519 -8.02 -12.75 -42.47
C PRO A 519 -9.50 -12.73 -42.89
N THR A 520 -9.85 -11.80 -43.79
CA THR A 520 -11.22 -11.60 -44.29
C THR A 520 -11.81 -12.78 -45.05
N ASP A 521 -10.99 -13.74 -45.45
CA ASP A 521 -11.38 -14.91 -46.25
C ASP A 521 -12.22 -15.94 -45.47
N HIS A 522 -12.31 -15.81 -44.14
CA HIS A 522 -13.09 -16.69 -43.27
C HIS A 522 -14.30 -15.95 -42.69
N SER A 523 -15.39 -15.92 -43.47
CA SER A 523 -16.60 -15.15 -43.15
C SER A 523 -17.40 -15.71 -41.95
N TYR A 524 -17.30 -17.02 -41.68
CA TYR A 524 -18.04 -17.74 -40.63
C TYR A 524 -17.12 -18.61 -39.76
N SER A 525 -17.56 -18.89 -38.51
CA SER A 525 -16.92 -19.83 -37.58
C SER A 525 -17.95 -20.31 -36.53
N ASP A 526 -17.70 -21.44 -35.88
CA ASP A 526 -18.42 -21.82 -34.66
C ASP A 526 -17.78 -21.24 -33.38
N SER A 527 -18.42 -21.51 -32.23
CA SER A 527 -18.03 -21.04 -30.90
C SER A 527 -17.59 -22.16 -29.94
N THR A 528 -17.30 -23.37 -30.44
CA THR A 528 -17.07 -24.57 -29.62
C THR A 528 -16.00 -24.37 -28.54
N GLU A 529 -14.85 -23.79 -28.90
CA GLU A 529 -13.75 -23.55 -27.95
C GLU A 529 -14.06 -22.45 -26.93
N MET A 530 -14.82 -21.43 -27.31
CA MET A 530 -15.25 -20.38 -26.38
C MET A 530 -16.24 -20.95 -25.36
N VAL A 531 -17.21 -21.75 -25.81
CA VAL A 531 -18.21 -22.40 -24.93
C VAL A 531 -17.55 -23.36 -23.94
N LYS A 532 -16.52 -24.13 -24.37
CA LYS A 532 -15.72 -24.96 -23.45
C LYS A 532 -15.08 -24.14 -22.33
N ILE A 533 -14.59 -22.93 -22.61
CA ILE A 533 -14.01 -22.05 -21.58
C ILE A 533 -15.10 -21.50 -20.65
N ILE A 534 -16.24 -21.05 -21.18
CA ILE A 534 -17.39 -20.60 -20.37
C ILE A 534 -17.81 -21.69 -19.38
N VAL A 535 -18.08 -22.90 -19.87
CA VAL A 535 -18.52 -24.04 -19.05
C VAL A 535 -17.49 -24.39 -17.98
N HIS A 536 -16.20 -24.47 -18.35
CA HIS A 536 -15.15 -24.78 -17.38
C HIS A 536 -14.95 -23.65 -16.34
N THR A 537 -15.17 -22.38 -16.72
CA THR A 537 -15.10 -21.25 -15.78
C THR A 537 -16.24 -21.29 -14.78
N VAL A 538 -17.47 -21.58 -15.22
CA VAL A 538 -18.64 -21.74 -14.32
C VAL A 538 -18.44 -22.92 -13.36
N GLN A 539 -18.02 -24.09 -13.87
CA GLN A 539 -17.71 -25.25 -13.03
C GLN A 539 -16.58 -24.99 -12.03
N SER A 540 -15.55 -24.23 -12.43
CA SER A 540 -14.50 -23.80 -11.52
C SER A 540 -15.05 -22.84 -10.46
N GLN A 541 -15.89 -21.87 -10.85
CA GLN A 541 -16.50 -20.89 -9.95
C GLN A 541 -17.30 -21.57 -8.84
N ASP A 542 -18.22 -22.48 -9.17
CA ASP A 542 -19.05 -23.17 -8.17
C ASP A 542 -18.20 -23.96 -7.16
N ARG A 543 -17.11 -24.59 -7.63
CA ARG A 543 -16.16 -25.31 -6.78
C ARG A 543 -15.44 -24.36 -5.82
N VAL A 544 -14.87 -23.26 -6.33
CA VAL A 544 -14.07 -22.35 -5.51
C VAL A 544 -14.93 -21.53 -4.55
N LEU A 545 -16.17 -21.18 -4.92
CA LEU A 545 -17.12 -20.54 -4.01
C LEU A 545 -17.47 -21.46 -2.84
N LYS A 546 -17.78 -22.74 -3.10
CA LYS A 546 -18.07 -23.72 -2.04
C LYS A 546 -16.89 -23.91 -1.08
N GLU A 547 -15.67 -23.95 -1.61
CA GLU A 547 -14.44 -24.03 -0.82
C GLU A 547 -14.19 -22.76 0.01
N LEU A 548 -14.37 -21.58 -0.61
CA LEU A 548 -14.23 -20.27 0.03
C LEU A 548 -15.20 -20.08 1.21
N PHE A 549 -16.49 -20.35 1.01
CA PHE A 549 -17.51 -20.22 2.05
C PHE A 549 -17.37 -21.29 3.15
N GLY A 550 -16.89 -22.48 2.79
CA GLY A 550 -16.51 -23.51 3.77
C GLY A 550 -15.37 -23.06 4.69
N HIS A 551 -14.34 -22.41 4.16
CA HIS A 551 -13.27 -21.84 5.00
C HIS A 551 -13.74 -20.60 5.78
N LEU A 552 -14.48 -19.69 5.16
CA LEU A 552 -15.03 -18.50 5.82
C LEU A 552 -15.91 -18.87 7.03
N SER A 553 -16.71 -19.93 6.92
CA SER A 553 -17.51 -20.45 8.04
C SER A 553 -16.63 -20.88 9.22
N LYS A 554 -15.48 -21.52 8.97
CA LYS A 554 -14.50 -21.85 10.03
C LYS A 554 -13.90 -20.61 10.67
N LEU A 555 -13.61 -19.56 9.89
CA LEU A 555 -13.09 -18.28 10.41
C LEU A 555 -14.10 -17.60 11.34
N LEU A 556 -15.37 -17.55 10.96
CA LEU A 556 -16.43 -16.99 11.82
C LEU A 556 -16.69 -17.86 13.06
N GLY A 557 -16.63 -19.19 12.93
CA GLY A 557 -16.67 -20.11 14.07
C GLY A 557 -15.55 -19.84 15.07
N CYS A 558 -14.30 -19.69 14.61
CA CYS A 558 -13.17 -19.31 15.47
C CYS A 558 -13.37 -17.93 16.11
N LYS A 559 -13.92 -16.97 15.36
CA LYS A 559 -14.20 -15.62 15.87
C LYS A 559 -15.24 -15.64 17.00
N GLN A 560 -16.30 -16.43 16.85
CA GLN A 560 -17.30 -16.62 17.91
C GLN A 560 -16.67 -17.25 19.16
N LYS A 561 -15.85 -18.30 19.00
CA LYS A 561 -15.10 -18.90 20.12
C LYS A 561 -14.24 -17.87 20.88
N ILE A 562 -13.59 -16.91 20.19
CA ILE A 562 -12.85 -15.82 20.87
C ILE A 562 -13.81 -14.91 21.65
N ILE A 563 -14.92 -14.50 21.03
CA ILE A 563 -15.92 -13.62 21.66
C ILE A 563 -16.50 -14.28 22.93
N ASP A 564 -16.72 -15.60 22.90
CA ASP A 564 -17.23 -16.37 24.05
C ASP A 564 -16.18 -16.61 25.15
N LEU A 565 -14.87 -16.57 24.82
CA LEU A 565 -13.77 -16.71 25.78
C LEU A 565 -13.38 -15.37 26.43
N LEU A 566 -13.51 -14.25 25.71
CA LEU A 566 -13.13 -12.92 26.21
C LEU A 566 -13.72 -12.57 27.60
N PRO A 567 -15.05 -12.67 27.84
CA PRO A 567 -15.63 -12.35 29.15
C PRO A 567 -15.20 -13.34 30.25
N LYS A 568 -14.87 -14.60 29.90
CA LYS A 568 -14.38 -15.59 30.88
C LYS A 568 -12.99 -15.19 31.40
N VAL A 569 -12.14 -14.68 30.52
CA VAL A 569 -10.81 -14.14 30.88
C VAL A 569 -10.95 -12.87 31.73
N GLU A 570 -11.91 -12.00 31.42
CA GLU A 570 -12.17 -10.78 32.22
C GLU A 570 -12.65 -11.11 33.63
N VAL A 571 -13.59 -12.05 33.79
CA VAL A 571 -14.07 -12.53 35.10
C VAL A 571 -12.93 -13.17 35.89
N ALA A 572 -12.11 -14.03 35.27
CA ALA A 572 -10.96 -14.63 35.94
C ALA A 572 -9.93 -13.57 36.40
N LEU A 573 -9.65 -12.57 35.55
CA LEU A 573 -8.80 -11.42 35.91
C LEU A 573 -9.39 -10.60 37.07
N SER A 574 -10.71 -10.42 37.13
CA SER A 574 -11.39 -9.71 38.22
C SER A 574 -11.26 -10.47 39.54
N ASN A 575 -11.57 -11.78 39.53
CA ASN A 575 -11.53 -12.62 40.72
C ASN A 575 -10.10 -12.73 41.29
N ILE A 576 -9.09 -12.85 40.43
CA ILE A 576 -7.67 -12.86 40.83
C ILE A 576 -7.28 -11.53 41.49
N LYS A 577 -7.72 -10.39 40.94
CA LYS A 577 -7.47 -9.06 41.54
C LYS A 577 -8.18 -8.87 42.88
N GLU A 578 -9.39 -9.40 43.04
CA GLU A 578 -10.12 -9.34 44.31
C GLU A 578 -9.42 -10.18 45.40
N ALA A 579 -9.01 -11.40 45.05
CA ALA A 579 -8.21 -12.27 45.92
C ALA A 579 -6.88 -11.60 46.31
N ASP A 580 -6.16 -11.01 45.36
CA ASP A 580 -4.89 -10.30 45.57
C ASP A 580 -5.03 -9.15 46.58
N ASN A 581 -6.01 -8.27 46.35
CA ASN A 581 -6.31 -7.16 47.26
C ASN A 581 -6.71 -7.66 48.65
N THR A 582 -7.48 -8.74 48.74
CA THR A 582 -7.92 -9.31 50.02
C THR A 582 -6.76 -9.91 50.81
N ILE A 583 -5.84 -10.63 50.16
CA ILE A 583 -4.61 -11.16 50.79
C ILE A 583 -3.73 -10.02 51.31
N MET A 584 -3.51 -8.98 50.50
CA MET A 584 -2.75 -7.79 50.92
C MET A 584 -3.39 -7.09 52.13
N PHE A 585 -4.73 -6.96 52.16
CA PHE A 585 -5.45 -6.40 53.30
C PHE A 585 -5.34 -7.28 54.55
N MET A 586 -5.50 -8.61 54.42
CA MET A 586 -5.39 -9.55 55.54
C MET A 586 -3.98 -9.53 56.16
N GLN A 587 -2.92 -9.48 55.34
CA GLN A 587 -1.53 -9.34 55.81
C GLN A 587 -1.36 -8.07 56.65
N GLY A 588 -1.80 -6.93 56.12
CA GLY A 588 -1.71 -5.64 56.80
C GLY A 588 -2.57 -5.56 58.08
N LYS A 589 -3.74 -6.21 58.10
CA LYS A 589 -4.57 -6.33 59.29
C LYS A 589 -3.88 -7.15 60.38
N ARG A 590 -3.36 -8.33 60.03
CA ARG A 590 -2.69 -9.24 60.97
C ARG A 590 -1.47 -8.60 61.64
N GLN A 591 -0.61 -7.96 60.86
CA GLN A 591 0.55 -7.24 61.41
C GLN A 591 0.14 -6.11 62.37
N LYS A 592 -0.93 -5.35 62.06
CA LYS A 592 -1.46 -4.32 62.97
C LYS A 592 -2.03 -4.90 64.27
N GLU A 593 -2.64 -6.08 64.21
CA GLU A 593 -3.15 -6.79 65.40
C GLU A 593 -2.00 -7.23 66.32
N ILE A 594 -0.86 -7.70 65.78
CA ILE A 594 0.36 -7.99 66.54
C ILE A 594 0.89 -6.73 67.26
N TRP A 595 1.01 -5.61 66.55
CA TRP A 595 1.41 -4.33 67.17
C TRP A 595 0.43 -3.86 68.25
N HIS A 596 -0.87 -4.17 68.11
CA HIS A 596 -1.86 -3.87 69.13
C HIS A 596 -1.70 -4.74 70.39
N LEU A 597 -1.42 -6.05 70.24
CA LEU A 597 -1.07 -6.91 71.38
C LEU A 597 0.16 -6.40 72.13
N LEU A 598 1.22 -5.97 71.41
CA LEU A 598 2.41 -5.41 72.04
C LEU A 598 2.08 -4.15 72.87
N LYS A 599 1.21 -3.27 72.35
CA LYS A 599 0.74 -2.09 73.09
C LYS A 599 -0.02 -2.47 74.37
N ILE A 600 -0.84 -3.52 74.32
CA ILE A 600 -1.53 -4.07 75.50
C ILE A 600 -0.48 -4.60 76.51
N ALA A 601 0.53 -5.34 76.05
CA ALA A 601 1.63 -5.85 76.90
C ALA A 601 2.32 -4.73 77.69
N CYS A 602 2.74 -3.67 77.00
CA CYS A 602 3.42 -2.53 77.61
C CYS A 602 2.54 -1.84 78.68
N THR A 603 1.25 -1.67 78.41
CA THR A 603 0.32 -1.02 79.37
C THR A 603 -0.04 -1.90 80.57
N GLN A 604 -0.19 -3.22 80.39
CA GLN A 604 -0.45 -4.14 81.50
C GLN A 604 0.78 -4.35 82.39
N SER A 605 1.99 -4.31 81.83
CA SER A 605 3.24 -4.36 82.60
C SER A 605 3.36 -3.16 83.55
N SER A 606 3.00 -1.95 83.10
CA SER A 606 2.91 -0.77 83.98
C SER A 606 1.87 -0.91 85.10
N ALA A 607 0.76 -1.62 84.87
CA ALA A 607 -0.31 -1.77 85.86
C ALA A 607 0.02 -2.78 86.99
N ARG A 608 0.78 -3.85 86.70
CA ARG A 608 1.23 -4.81 87.73
C ARG A 608 2.26 -4.24 88.71
N SER A 609 2.83 -3.07 88.42
CA SER A 609 3.85 -2.41 89.26
C SER A 609 3.30 -1.69 90.50
N LEU A 610 1.97 -1.51 90.62
CA LEU A 610 1.36 -0.54 91.55
C LEU A 610 0.58 -1.13 92.75
N VAL A 611 0.50 -2.45 92.90
CA VAL A 611 -0.21 -3.10 94.03
C VAL A 611 0.64 -4.24 94.60
N GLY A 612 1.59 -3.94 95.48
CA GLY A 612 2.38 -4.99 96.14
C GLY A 612 3.70 -4.63 96.80
N SER A 613 3.77 -3.62 97.68
CA SER A 613 4.53 -3.69 98.96
C SER A 613 4.55 -2.37 99.72
N SER A 614 4.38 -2.47 101.04
CA SER A 614 4.77 -1.46 102.03
C SER A 614 5.29 -2.20 103.26
N LEU A 615 6.39 -1.70 103.84
CA LEU A 615 7.18 -2.25 104.95
C LEU A 615 7.95 -3.58 104.74
N GLU A 616 9.22 -3.39 104.43
CA GLU A 616 10.43 -3.99 105.04
C GLU A 616 10.51 -5.53 105.24
N GLY A 617 11.44 -6.16 104.51
CA GLY A 617 11.86 -7.54 104.75
C GLY A 617 12.87 -8.09 103.72
N THR A 618 14.14 -7.68 103.82
CA THR A 618 15.35 -8.37 103.30
C THR A 618 15.32 -9.09 101.93
N VAL A 619 16.10 -8.53 100.99
CA VAL A 619 16.81 -9.22 99.88
C VAL A 619 15.96 -9.89 98.78
N THR A 620 15.76 -9.19 97.65
CA THR A 620 15.99 -9.71 96.27
C THR A 620 15.76 -8.63 95.18
N SER A 621 16.21 -8.92 93.95
CA SER A 621 16.21 -8.09 92.72
C SER A 621 14.84 -7.49 92.31
N PRO A 622 14.83 -6.35 91.57
CA PRO A 622 14.40 -6.47 90.17
C PRO A 622 15.21 -5.64 89.14
N ALA A 623 14.92 -5.88 87.86
CA ALA A 623 15.75 -5.51 86.71
C ALA A 623 15.54 -4.09 86.13
N SER A 624 16.55 -3.68 85.34
CA SER A 624 16.49 -2.79 84.17
C SER A 624 15.32 -1.81 83.97
N ALA A 625 15.65 -0.53 84.05
CA ALA A 625 15.45 0.51 83.01
C ALA A 625 14.04 0.84 82.45
N TRP A 626 13.90 2.15 82.18
CA TRP A 626 12.79 2.95 81.62
C TRP A 626 11.98 3.67 82.73
N LEU A 627 12.07 5.00 82.89
CA LEU A 627 12.54 6.05 81.98
C LEU A 627 13.57 7.02 82.60
N PRO A 628 14.42 7.65 81.78
CA PRO A 628 15.83 7.77 82.14
C PRO A 628 16.31 9.22 82.29
N PRO A 629 16.98 9.53 83.41
CA PRO A 629 18.26 10.23 83.28
C PRO A 629 19.36 9.72 84.24
N MET A 630 20.54 9.50 83.67
CA MET A 630 21.86 9.75 84.28
C MET A 630 22.28 8.92 85.52
N LEU A 631 23.01 7.81 85.27
CA LEU A 631 24.26 7.59 86.03
C LEU A 631 25.22 8.72 85.60
N ALA A 632 25.72 9.56 86.51
CA ALA A 632 26.75 9.24 87.50
C ALA A 632 28.10 8.89 86.84
N ASP A 633 28.67 9.87 86.13
CA ASP A 633 30.09 9.89 85.77
C ASP A 633 30.93 10.22 87.01
N ARG A 634 31.67 9.24 87.52
CA ARG A 634 32.94 9.50 88.19
C ARG A 634 33.94 8.39 87.81
N GLU A 635 34.90 8.82 87.00
CA GLU A 635 35.97 8.04 86.36
C GLU A 635 35.51 7.22 85.12
N HIS A 636 35.82 7.82 83.96
CA HIS A 636 35.59 7.37 82.58
C HIS A 636 34.15 7.44 82.02
N PRO A 637 33.96 8.15 80.89
CA PRO A 637 34.35 9.54 80.72
C PRO A 637 33.19 10.43 80.26
N LEU A 638 33.13 11.63 80.85
CA LEU A 638 32.52 12.86 80.33
C LEU A 638 30.98 12.96 80.41
N THR A 639 30.51 13.32 81.61
CA THR A 639 29.38 14.24 81.76
C THR A 639 29.87 15.66 82.04
N ARG A 640 29.83 16.55 81.05
CA ARG A 640 29.49 17.96 81.31
C ARG A 640 28.88 18.66 80.11
N VAL A 641 27.60 19.01 80.27
CA VAL A 641 26.86 19.89 79.35
C VAL A 641 27.43 21.29 79.41
N VAL A 642 27.70 21.88 78.23
CA VAL A 642 27.65 23.33 78.00
C VAL A 642 26.93 23.56 76.67
N THR A 643 25.93 24.41 76.68
CA THR A 643 25.16 24.92 75.54
C THR A 643 25.76 26.26 75.04
N PRO A 644 25.24 26.92 73.99
CA PRO A 644 25.05 26.43 72.62
C PRO A 644 25.64 27.42 71.59
N GLN A 645 26.54 26.98 70.69
CA GLN A 645 26.91 27.69 69.45
C GLN A 645 27.05 26.65 68.31
N ASP A 646 27.29 27.11 67.07
CA ASP A 646 27.52 26.29 65.85
C ASP A 646 26.29 25.66 65.15
N GLY A 647 25.13 26.30 65.25
CA GLY A 647 23.95 25.94 64.43
C GLY A 647 24.09 26.23 62.94
N GLU A 648 24.90 27.22 62.55
CA GLU A 648 25.07 27.63 61.14
C GLU A 648 26.08 26.75 60.39
N THR A 649 27.06 26.17 61.09
CA THR A 649 28.18 25.43 60.50
C THR A 649 27.77 24.04 59.99
N LEU A 650 26.86 23.36 60.70
CA LEU A 650 26.43 22.00 60.33
C LEU A 650 25.53 22.00 59.09
N ALA A 651 24.64 22.98 58.95
CA ALA A 651 23.76 23.10 57.79
C ALA A 651 24.58 23.30 56.50
N GLN A 652 25.58 24.18 56.53
CA GLN A 652 26.50 24.37 55.40
C GLN A 652 27.32 23.11 55.08
N MET A 653 27.80 22.37 56.09
CA MET A 653 28.49 21.10 55.88
C MET A 653 27.60 20.02 55.27
N MET A 654 26.32 19.93 55.67
CA MET A 654 25.38 18.96 55.09
C MET A 654 25.02 19.31 53.65
N GLU A 655 24.82 20.59 53.33
CA GLU A 655 24.54 21.06 51.96
C GLU A 655 25.75 20.86 51.02
N GLN A 656 26.97 21.14 51.50
CA GLN A 656 28.19 20.83 50.75
C GLN A 656 28.38 19.33 50.53
N ASN A 657 28.13 18.48 51.54
CA ASN A 657 28.18 17.02 51.35
C ASN A 657 27.13 16.51 50.36
N LEU A 658 25.91 17.08 50.35
CA LEU A 658 24.87 16.71 49.40
C LEU A 658 25.27 17.08 47.96
N ASN A 659 25.87 18.26 47.76
CA ASN A 659 26.42 18.68 46.46
C ASN A 659 27.64 17.85 46.03
N CYS A 660 28.51 17.44 46.94
CA CYS A 660 29.62 16.54 46.64
C CYS A 660 29.12 15.13 46.24
N LEU A 661 28.09 14.60 46.92
CA LEU A 661 27.44 13.33 46.55
C LEU A 661 26.75 13.41 45.18
N GLY A 662 26.09 14.54 44.87
CA GLY A 662 25.50 14.80 43.56
C GLY A 662 26.54 14.76 42.44
N HIS A 663 27.64 15.50 42.59
CA HIS A 663 28.76 15.48 41.62
C HIS A 663 29.41 14.11 41.50
N LEU A 664 29.65 13.40 42.62
CA LEU A 664 30.18 12.02 42.59
C LEU A 664 29.24 11.07 41.82
N SER A 665 27.93 11.13 42.03
CA SER A 665 26.99 10.29 41.28
C SER A 665 26.97 10.61 39.78
N THR A 666 27.21 11.89 39.42
CA THR A 666 27.24 12.35 38.03
C THR A 666 28.51 11.87 37.33
N ILE A 667 29.68 12.04 37.98
CA ILE A 667 30.99 11.57 37.49
C ILE A 667 31.00 10.03 37.37
N ILE A 668 30.43 9.29 38.33
CA ILE A 668 30.33 7.82 38.25
C ILE A 668 29.43 7.38 37.08
N ARG A 669 28.35 8.13 36.79
CA ARG A 669 27.48 7.85 35.65
C ARG A 669 28.17 8.15 34.32
N GLU A 670 28.85 9.29 34.21
CA GLU A 670 29.61 9.67 33.01
C GLU A 670 30.77 8.69 32.75
N ALA A 671 31.49 8.27 33.79
CA ALA A 671 32.53 7.24 33.68
C ALA A 671 31.98 5.88 33.21
N ASN A 672 30.82 5.44 33.72
CA ASN A 672 30.16 4.22 33.26
C ASN A 672 29.65 4.33 31.80
N GLU A 673 29.18 5.51 31.38
CA GLU A 673 28.76 5.76 29.99
C GLU A 673 29.95 5.81 29.01
N GLU A 674 31.09 6.39 29.40
CA GLU A 674 32.34 6.34 28.60
C GLU A 674 32.93 4.93 28.54
N GLN A 675 32.96 4.20 29.65
CA GLN A 675 33.50 2.84 29.69
C GLN A 675 32.63 1.86 28.88
N SER A 676 31.31 2.07 28.83
CA SER A 676 30.38 1.32 27.97
C SER A 676 30.54 1.64 26.47
N ARG A 677 30.98 2.86 26.11
CA ARG A 677 31.23 3.26 24.71
C ARG A 677 32.52 2.68 24.12
N SER A 678 33.42 2.15 24.95
CA SER A 678 34.73 1.62 24.54
C SER A 678 34.72 0.14 24.14
N MET A 679 33.66 -0.62 24.48
CA MET A 679 33.65 -2.08 24.31
C MET A 679 33.00 -2.53 22.99
N MET A 680 33.84 -2.97 22.05
CA MET A 680 33.40 -3.50 20.76
C MET A 680 33.11 -5.02 20.86
N THR A 681 31.85 -5.42 20.81
CA THR A 681 31.43 -6.83 20.83
C THR A 681 31.28 -7.39 19.42
N THR A 682 31.98 -8.49 19.11
CA THR A 682 31.88 -9.19 17.82
C THR A 682 30.99 -10.43 17.94
N LEU A 683 30.32 -10.79 16.84
CA LEU A 683 29.63 -12.07 16.68
C LEU A 683 30.66 -13.21 16.67
N GLN A 684 30.51 -14.22 17.52
CA GLN A 684 31.35 -15.41 17.56
C GLN A 684 30.52 -16.63 17.16
N THR A 685 31.12 -17.58 16.43
CA THR A 685 30.49 -18.85 16.07
C THR A 685 31.34 -20.00 16.62
N ASP A 686 30.76 -20.76 17.54
CA ASP A 686 31.39 -21.92 18.18
C ASP A 686 30.77 -23.22 17.66
N GLU A 687 31.53 -24.32 17.71
CA GLU A 687 31.10 -25.61 17.19
C GLU A 687 31.19 -26.70 18.26
N VAL A 688 30.08 -27.39 18.49
CA VAL A 688 29.99 -28.54 19.39
C VAL A 688 29.65 -29.79 18.58
N LYS A 689 30.40 -30.88 18.81
CA LYS A 689 30.26 -32.16 18.08
C LYS A 689 29.82 -33.30 18.98
N ASN A 690 29.20 -34.31 18.37
CA ASN A 690 28.87 -35.60 18.96
C ASN A 690 28.09 -35.48 20.29
N VAL A 691 27.09 -34.61 20.35
CA VAL A 691 26.31 -34.37 21.58
C VAL A 691 25.33 -35.54 21.80
N PRO A 692 25.43 -36.30 22.91
CA PRO A 692 24.50 -37.38 23.20
C PRO A 692 23.14 -36.85 23.68
N CYS A 693 22.06 -37.47 23.20
CA CYS A 693 20.68 -37.10 23.51
C CYS A 693 19.81 -38.33 23.74
N GLY A 694 19.02 -38.34 24.82
CA GLY A 694 18.07 -39.42 25.11
C GLY A 694 16.68 -39.13 24.55
N THR A 695 16.15 -40.02 23.69
CA THR A 695 14.77 -39.92 23.19
C THR A 695 13.74 -40.42 24.21
N SER A 696 12.47 -40.01 24.07
CA SER A 696 11.37 -40.46 24.94
C SER A 696 11.19 -41.99 24.97
N GLY A 697 11.58 -42.68 23.89
CA GLY A 697 11.57 -44.14 23.76
C GLY A 697 12.80 -44.86 24.36
N GLY A 698 13.69 -44.15 25.06
CA GLY A 698 14.88 -44.73 25.69
C GLY A 698 16.06 -45.02 24.75
N VAL A 699 15.98 -44.60 23.48
CA VAL A 699 17.08 -44.72 22.51
C VAL A 699 17.98 -43.49 22.59
N MET A 700 19.29 -43.71 22.75
CA MET A 700 20.30 -42.65 22.67
C MET A 700 20.65 -42.35 21.21
N ILE A 701 20.57 -41.07 20.84
CA ILE A 701 21.03 -40.54 19.56
C ILE A 701 22.20 -39.57 19.79
N TYR A 702 23.03 -39.36 18.77
CA TYR A 702 24.16 -38.43 18.81
C TYR A 702 23.95 -37.39 17.71
N ILE A 703 24.09 -36.11 18.05
CA ILE A 703 24.09 -35.03 17.05
C ILE A 703 25.54 -34.71 16.69
N ASP A 704 25.92 -35.04 15.46
CA ASP A 704 27.30 -34.98 14.97
C ASP A 704 27.91 -33.58 15.06
N ARG A 705 27.13 -32.53 14.77
CA ARG A 705 27.60 -31.14 14.66
C ARG A 705 26.50 -30.13 14.95
N ILE A 706 26.78 -29.19 15.85
CA ILE A 706 25.93 -28.04 16.19
C ILE A 706 26.82 -26.80 16.16
N GLU A 707 26.54 -25.86 15.25
CA GLU A 707 27.14 -24.53 15.24
C GLU A 707 26.25 -23.58 16.06
N VAL A 708 26.84 -22.85 17.01
CA VAL A 708 26.14 -21.84 17.81
C VAL A 708 26.77 -20.49 17.55
N VAL A 709 25.95 -19.57 17.04
CA VAL A 709 26.30 -18.16 16.89
C VAL A 709 25.90 -17.43 18.16
N ASN A 710 26.86 -16.82 18.84
CA ASN A 710 26.65 -16.06 20.07
C ASN A 710 27.16 -14.62 19.90
N MET A 711 26.52 -13.69 20.60
CA MET A 711 27.00 -12.32 20.75
C MET A 711 26.78 -11.92 22.20
N LEU A 712 27.86 -11.69 22.93
CA LEU A 712 27.75 -11.25 24.32
C LEU A 712 27.27 -9.81 24.38
N ALA A 713 26.25 -9.54 25.19
CA ALA A 713 25.74 -8.18 25.34
C ALA A 713 26.81 -7.29 26.02
N PRO A 714 27.12 -6.08 25.51
CA PRO A 714 28.24 -5.26 25.98
C PRO A 714 28.26 -5.03 27.50
N TYR A 715 27.09 -4.80 28.11
CA TYR A 715 26.93 -4.57 29.54
C TYR A 715 27.18 -5.81 30.41
N ALA A 716 27.16 -7.03 29.84
CA ALA A 716 27.34 -8.29 30.56
C ALA A 716 28.77 -8.86 30.42
N VAL A 717 29.61 -8.27 29.56
CA VAL A 717 30.97 -8.78 29.27
C VAL A 717 31.83 -8.85 30.53
N PHE A 718 31.81 -7.79 31.34
CA PHE A 718 32.62 -7.72 32.56
C PHE A 718 32.25 -8.82 33.56
N ASP A 719 30.97 -8.97 33.89
CA ASP A 719 30.51 -9.96 34.86
C ASP A 719 30.67 -11.40 34.36
N ILE A 720 30.46 -11.66 33.07
CA ILE A 720 30.62 -13.00 32.51
C ILE A 720 32.10 -13.41 32.48
N VAL A 721 33.01 -12.55 32.00
CA VAL A 721 34.45 -12.85 31.99
C VAL A 721 35.00 -12.95 33.42
N ARG A 722 34.50 -12.13 34.35
CA ARG A 722 34.89 -12.20 35.77
C ARG A 722 34.46 -13.50 36.44
N ASN A 723 33.26 -14.00 36.16
CA ASN A 723 32.68 -15.16 36.84
C ASN A 723 32.99 -16.49 36.14
N TYR A 724 33.22 -16.48 34.83
CA TYR A 724 33.36 -17.69 33.99
C TYR A 724 34.65 -17.73 33.15
N THR A 725 35.57 -16.77 33.33
CA THR A 725 36.84 -16.62 32.60
C THR A 725 36.68 -16.30 31.11
N ALA A 726 37.78 -16.29 30.35
CA ALA A 726 37.77 -16.02 28.91
C ALA A 726 37.12 -17.16 28.09
N ASP A 727 37.24 -18.42 28.56
CA ASP A 727 36.64 -19.62 27.94
C ASP A 727 35.21 -19.90 28.47
N TYR A 728 34.45 -18.84 28.81
CA TYR A 728 33.08 -18.96 29.31
C TYR A 728 32.17 -19.64 28.26
N ASP A 729 32.44 -19.40 26.98
CA ASP A 729 31.76 -19.90 25.80
C ASP A 729 31.63 -21.43 25.83
N LYS A 730 32.75 -22.15 25.88
CA LYS A 730 32.80 -23.62 25.85
C LYS A 730 31.95 -24.26 26.95
N THR A 731 31.94 -23.67 28.14
CA THR A 731 31.27 -24.25 29.32
C THR A 731 29.78 -23.91 29.38
N LEU A 732 29.39 -22.67 29.07
CA LEU A 732 27.98 -22.27 29.03
C LEU A 732 27.27 -22.82 27.79
N ILE A 733 27.90 -22.76 26.62
CA ILE A 733 27.32 -23.22 25.36
C ILE A 733 27.15 -24.74 25.38
N PHE A 734 28.17 -25.52 25.77
CA PHE A 734 28.04 -26.99 25.84
C PHE A 734 26.93 -27.42 26.80
N ASN A 735 26.91 -26.91 28.03
CA ASN A 735 25.90 -27.29 29.02
C ASN A 735 24.49 -26.85 28.60
N LYS A 736 24.34 -25.66 28.00
CA LYS A 736 23.04 -25.19 27.54
C LYS A 736 22.54 -25.99 26.34
N ILE A 737 23.38 -26.22 25.31
CA ILE A 737 23.03 -27.09 24.17
C ILE A 737 22.61 -28.46 24.69
N HIS A 738 23.42 -29.10 25.54
CA HIS A 738 23.14 -30.45 26.05
C HIS A 738 21.84 -30.51 26.86
N HIS A 739 21.48 -29.45 27.59
CA HIS A 739 20.20 -29.37 28.30
C HIS A 739 19.01 -29.21 27.34
N GLU A 740 19.07 -28.24 26.42
CA GLU A 740 18.02 -27.94 25.44
C GLU A 740 17.78 -29.14 24.50
N LEU A 741 18.86 -29.80 24.03
CA LEU A 741 18.77 -31.04 23.26
C LEU A 741 18.03 -32.11 24.05
N ASN A 742 18.47 -32.42 25.27
CA ASN A 742 17.85 -33.50 26.04
C ASN A 742 16.39 -33.17 26.41
N GLN A 743 16.04 -31.91 26.63
CA GLN A 743 14.65 -31.47 26.80
C GLN A 743 13.81 -31.69 25.53
N PHE A 744 14.39 -31.45 24.35
CA PHE A 744 13.74 -31.68 23.06
C PHE A 744 13.61 -33.18 22.73
N CYS A 745 14.70 -33.96 22.82
CA CYS A 745 14.68 -35.39 22.51
C CYS A 745 13.79 -36.17 23.49
N SER A 746 13.80 -35.84 24.79
CA SER A 746 12.99 -36.56 25.79
C SER A 746 11.49 -36.36 25.65
N ALA A 747 11.06 -35.35 24.88
CA ALA A 747 9.65 -35.10 24.56
C ALA A 747 9.17 -35.84 23.29
N HIS A 748 10.06 -36.34 22.43
CA HIS A 748 9.73 -36.88 21.11
C HIS A 748 10.25 -38.30 20.90
N THR A 749 9.51 -39.10 20.13
CA THR A 749 9.95 -40.44 19.72
C THR A 749 10.97 -40.36 18.58
N LEU A 750 11.74 -41.44 18.37
CA LEU A 750 12.74 -41.50 17.31
C LEU A 750 12.15 -41.16 15.91
N GLN A 751 10.92 -41.61 15.62
CA GLN A 751 10.27 -41.33 14.33
C GLN A 751 9.90 -39.85 14.18
N GLU A 752 9.41 -39.20 15.23
CA GLU A 752 9.04 -37.77 15.20
C GLU A 752 10.29 -36.89 15.01
N VAL A 753 11.38 -37.18 15.72
CA VAL A 753 12.67 -36.48 15.54
C VAL A 753 13.19 -36.61 14.11
N TYR A 754 13.06 -37.78 13.47
CA TYR A 754 13.42 -37.96 12.06
C TYR A 754 12.51 -37.18 11.10
N ILE A 755 11.20 -37.12 11.36
CA ILE A 755 10.25 -36.35 10.53
C ILE A 755 10.57 -34.86 10.60
N GLU A 756 10.78 -34.31 11.80
CA GLU A 756 11.15 -32.89 11.96
C GLU A 756 12.52 -32.58 11.34
N LEU A 757 13.48 -33.50 11.40
CA LEU A 757 14.78 -33.34 10.76
C LEU A 757 14.66 -33.27 9.23
N PHE A 758 13.81 -34.11 8.62
CA PHE A 758 13.50 -34.03 7.18
C PHE A 758 12.71 -32.75 6.82
N GLU A 759 11.80 -32.27 7.67
CA GLU A 759 11.11 -30.99 7.43
C GLU A 759 12.05 -29.80 7.54
N ALA A 760 12.95 -29.78 8.54
CA ALA A 760 13.97 -28.76 8.71
C ALA A 760 14.94 -28.73 7.52
N GLU A 761 15.41 -29.88 7.04
CA GLU A 761 16.26 -29.97 5.86
C GLU A 761 15.55 -29.44 4.61
N LYS A 762 14.27 -29.77 4.42
CA LYS A 762 13.44 -29.25 3.33
C LYS A 762 13.23 -27.74 3.42
N ILE A 763 13.01 -27.18 4.61
CA ILE A 763 12.91 -25.73 4.84
C ILE A 763 14.25 -25.05 4.51
N ALA A 764 15.37 -25.63 4.92
CA ALA A 764 16.71 -25.13 4.61
C ALA A 764 17.00 -25.15 3.10
N GLN A 765 16.62 -26.22 2.39
CA GLN A 765 16.73 -26.28 0.92
C GLN A 765 15.88 -25.20 0.23
N VAL A 766 14.63 -24.97 0.67
CA VAL A 766 13.78 -23.89 0.13
C VAL A 766 14.36 -22.50 0.44
N ALA A 767 14.94 -22.30 1.62
CA ALA A 767 15.63 -21.06 1.97
C ALA A 767 16.87 -20.83 1.08
N LYS A 768 17.66 -21.88 0.83
CA LYS A 768 18.83 -21.84 -0.07
C LYS A 768 18.44 -21.49 -1.50
N ILE A 769 17.37 -22.08 -2.04
CA ILE A 769 16.86 -21.76 -3.39
C ILE A 769 16.41 -20.29 -3.45
N ARG A 770 15.66 -19.79 -2.46
CA ARG A 770 15.26 -18.38 -2.39
C ARG A 770 16.45 -17.42 -2.26
N PHE A 771 17.50 -17.81 -1.54
CA PHE A 771 18.71 -17.03 -1.42
C PHE A 771 19.48 -16.98 -2.75
N GLN A 772 19.63 -18.13 -3.43
CA GLN A 772 20.22 -18.19 -4.77
C GLN A 772 19.42 -17.38 -5.79
N GLN A 773 18.08 -17.39 -5.71
CA GLN A 773 17.23 -16.55 -6.54
C GLN A 773 17.50 -15.05 -6.29
N LYS A 774 17.60 -14.60 -5.03
CA LYS A 774 17.95 -13.21 -4.70
C LYS A 774 19.36 -12.80 -5.15
N VAL A 775 20.33 -13.71 -5.07
CA VAL A 775 21.70 -13.47 -5.59
C VAL A 775 21.66 -13.33 -7.11
N MET A 776 20.93 -14.21 -7.80
CA MET A 776 20.74 -14.15 -9.24
C MET A 776 20.01 -12.87 -9.68
N GLU A 777 18.96 -12.46 -8.95
CA GLU A 777 18.27 -11.18 -9.16
C GLU A 777 19.25 -10.00 -9.06
N LYS A 778 20.12 -9.98 -8.04
CA LYS A 778 21.16 -8.95 -7.87
C LYS A 778 22.26 -9.01 -8.93
N GLU A 779 22.64 -10.19 -9.40
CA GLU A 779 23.57 -10.32 -10.54
C GLU A 779 22.93 -9.85 -11.85
N THR A 780 21.62 -10.08 -12.06
CA THR A 780 20.90 -9.56 -13.23
C THR A 780 20.74 -8.04 -13.19
N GLU A 781 20.41 -7.46 -12.02
CA GLU A 781 20.43 -6.00 -11.84
C GLU A 781 21.82 -5.41 -12.16
N LYS A 782 22.90 -6.04 -11.68
CA LYS A 782 24.27 -5.62 -12.00
C LYS A 782 24.58 -5.67 -13.49
N ARG A 783 24.19 -6.75 -14.19
CA ARG A 783 24.36 -6.86 -15.64
C ARG A 783 23.53 -5.84 -16.42
N ILE A 784 22.32 -5.51 -15.95
CA ILE A 784 21.50 -4.45 -16.56
C ILE A 784 22.23 -3.11 -16.43
N SER A 785 22.75 -2.77 -15.26
CA SER A 785 23.57 -1.57 -15.06
C SER A 785 24.82 -1.55 -15.96
N GLU A 786 25.55 -2.67 -16.08
CA GLU A 786 26.72 -2.78 -16.96
C GLU A 786 26.36 -2.60 -18.45
N ILE A 787 25.17 -3.05 -18.88
CA ILE A 787 24.65 -2.86 -20.23
C ILE A 787 24.20 -1.40 -20.45
N GLU A 788 23.56 -0.78 -19.46
CA GLU A 788 23.16 0.64 -19.50
C GLU A 788 24.39 1.56 -19.57
N ASP A 789 25.42 1.32 -18.77
CA ASP A 789 26.70 2.04 -18.81
C ASP A 789 27.41 1.87 -20.16
N ALA A 790 27.44 0.64 -20.69
CA ALA A 790 28.03 0.38 -22.02
C ALA A 790 27.23 1.03 -23.16
N ALA A 791 25.90 1.05 -23.07
CA ALA A 791 25.03 1.72 -24.03
C ALA A 791 25.16 3.24 -23.95
N PHE A 792 25.32 3.81 -22.76
CA PHE A 792 25.62 5.22 -22.55
C PHE A 792 26.98 5.60 -23.17
N LEU A 793 28.03 4.83 -22.88
CA LEU A 793 29.37 5.06 -23.44
C LEU A 793 29.38 4.95 -24.98
N ALA A 794 28.66 3.98 -25.54
CA ALA A 794 28.50 3.85 -26.99
C ALA A 794 27.75 5.03 -27.61
N ARG A 795 26.74 5.58 -26.91
CA ARG A 795 25.96 6.74 -27.35
C ARG A 795 26.79 8.03 -27.33
N GLU A 796 27.56 8.26 -26.27
CA GLU A 796 28.46 9.41 -26.18
C GLU A 796 29.59 9.32 -27.21
N LYS A 797 30.13 8.11 -27.46
CA LYS A 797 31.09 7.91 -28.55
C LYS A 797 30.48 8.21 -29.92
N ALA A 798 29.28 7.71 -30.20
CA ALA A 798 28.59 8.00 -31.46
C ALA A 798 28.27 9.50 -31.63
N LYS A 799 27.99 10.22 -30.52
CA LYS A 799 27.83 11.68 -30.50
C LYS A 799 29.14 12.38 -30.85
N ALA A 800 30.25 12.02 -30.20
CA ALA A 800 31.58 12.58 -30.47
C ALA A 800 32.05 12.31 -31.92
N ASP A 801 31.84 11.10 -32.43
CA ASP A 801 32.15 10.73 -33.83
C ASP A 801 31.31 11.55 -34.83
N ALA A 802 30.03 11.80 -34.52
CA ALA A 802 29.14 12.64 -35.32
C ALA A 802 29.53 14.13 -35.29
N GLU A 803 29.90 14.65 -34.11
CA GLU A 803 30.42 16.02 -33.93
C GLU A 803 31.73 16.22 -34.71
N TYR A 804 32.65 15.26 -34.65
CA TYR A 804 33.88 15.27 -35.45
C TYR A 804 33.58 15.29 -36.95
N TYR A 805 32.67 14.44 -37.43
CA TYR A 805 32.25 14.42 -38.84
C TYR A 805 31.59 15.73 -39.28
N ALA A 806 30.74 16.32 -38.43
CA ALA A 806 30.08 17.60 -38.69
C ALA A 806 31.11 18.74 -38.76
N ALA A 807 32.03 18.82 -37.80
CA ALA A 807 33.12 19.80 -37.77
C ALA A 807 34.03 19.66 -39.00
N HIS A 808 34.37 18.43 -39.41
CA HIS A 808 35.18 18.17 -40.60
C HIS A 808 34.46 18.59 -41.89
N LYS A 809 33.15 18.31 -42.02
CA LYS A 809 32.33 18.79 -43.14
C LYS A 809 32.18 20.32 -43.15
N TYR A 810 32.08 20.95 -41.98
CA TYR A 810 31.98 22.40 -41.86
C TYR A 810 33.31 23.09 -42.24
N ALA A 811 34.45 22.54 -41.82
CA ALA A 811 35.78 23.02 -42.19
C ALA A 811 36.04 22.90 -43.71
N THR A 812 35.65 21.78 -44.34
CA THR A 812 35.71 21.62 -45.81
C THR A 812 34.73 22.56 -46.53
N SER A 813 33.51 22.72 -46.04
CA SER A 813 32.56 23.72 -46.59
C SER A 813 33.11 25.15 -46.50
N ASN A 814 33.77 25.52 -45.40
CA ASN A 814 34.34 26.86 -45.24
C ASN A 814 35.57 27.09 -46.14
N LYS A 815 36.34 26.06 -46.51
CA LYS A 815 37.36 26.18 -47.59
C LYS A 815 36.73 26.64 -48.91
N HIS A 816 35.50 26.23 -49.24
CA HIS A 816 34.77 26.69 -50.42
C HIS A 816 34.14 28.09 -50.27
N LYS A 817 34.01 28.62 -49.04
CA LYS A 817 33.51 29.99 -48.78
C LYS A 817 34.62 31.05 -48.75
N LEU A 818 35.88 30.64 -48.79
CA LEU A 818 37.06 31.51 -48.82
C LEU A 818 37.51 31.86 -50.25
N THR A 819 36.65 31.66 -51.25
CA THR A 819 36.91 32.13 -52.62
C THR A 819 36.70 33.65 -52.71
N PRO A 820 37.53 34.38 -53.49
CA PRO A 820 37.43 35.85 -53.59
C PRO A 820 36.03 36.34 -53.98
N GLU A 821 35.37 35.62 -54.88
CA GLU A 821 34.07 35.98 -55.46
C GLU A 821 32.93 35.89 -54.43
N TYR A 822 32.99 34.91 -53.51
CA TYR A 822 31.99 34.75 -52.46
C TYR A 822 32.10 35.84 -51.39
N LEU A 823 33.33 36.23 -51.05
CA LEU A 823 33.59 37.34 -50.13
C LEU A 823 33.16 38.68 -50.74
N GLU A 824 33.35 38.88 -52.04
CA GLU A 824 32.85 40.07 -52.73
C GLU A 824 31.32 40.13 -52.79
N LEU A 825 30.66 39.01 -53.11
CA LEU A 825 29.19 38.89 -53.05
C LEU A 825 28.65 39.26 -51.65
N LYS A 826 29.29 38.76 -50.58
CA LYS A 826 28.89 39.07 -49.21
C LYS A 826 29.13 40.53 -48.83
N LYS A 827 30.21 41.15 -49.32
CA LYS A 827 30.45 42.60 -49.18
C LYS A 827 29.32 43.42 -49.81
N TYR A 828 28.92 43.12 -51.05
CA TYR A 828 27.82 43.85 -51.71
C TYR A 828 26.47 43.62 -51.03
N GLN A 829 26.18 42.39 -50.55
CA GLN A 829 24.97 42.13 -49.76
C GLN A 829 24.90 42.96 -48.47
N ALA A 830 26.02 43.12 -47.75
CA ALA A 830 26.08 43.93 -46.53
C ALA A 830 25.93 45.45 -46.79
N ILE A 831 26.42 45.93 -47.93
CA ILE A 831 26.23 47.34 -48.36
C ILE A 831 24.77 47.61 -48.71
N ALA A 832 24.14 46.68 -49.45
CA ALA A 832 22.73 46.79 -49.84
C ALA A 832 21.77 46.80 -48.64
N SER A 833 22.03 45.99 -47.61
CA SER A 833 21.14 45.90 -46.44
C SER A 833 21.26 47.07 -45.45
N ASN A 834 22.36 47.83 -45.47
CA ASN A 834 22.56 49.00 -44.60
C ASN A 834 22.29 50.37 -45.27
N SER A 835 21.85 50.38 -46.53
CA SER A 835 21.60 51.62 -47.27
C SER A 835 20.25 52.25 -46.91
N LYS A 836 20.26 53.34 -46.11
CA LYS A 836 19.09 54.21 -45.87
C LYS A 836 19.17 55.48 -46.71
N ILE A 837 18.12 55.75 -47.49
CA ILE A 837 17.99 56.93 -48.35
C ILE A 837 17.17 58.00 -47.59
N TYR A 838 17.65 59.25 -47.61
CA TYR A 838 16.96 60.41 -47.04
C TYR A 838 16.73 61.46 -48.14
N PHE A 839 15.60 62.16 -48.08
CA PHE A 839 15.27 63.28 -48.98
C PHE A 839 14.82 64.48 -48.16
N GLY A 840 15.44 65.64 -48.40
CA GLY A 840 15.18 66.90 -47.71
C GLY A 840 16.16 67.99 -48.14
N SER A 841 15.82 69.26 -47.91
CA SER A 841 16.65 70.40 -48.34
C SER A 841 17.84 70.71 -47.44
N ASP A 842 17.93 70.08 -46.28
CA ASP A 842 19.14 70.00 -45.44
C ASP A 842 19.38 68.53 -45.06
N ILE A 843 20.54 68.00 -45.43
CA ILE A 843 20.96 66.62 -45.14
C ILE A 843 22.04 66.70 -44.04
N PRO A 844 21.96 65.91 -42.94
CA PRO A 844 22.96 65.94 -41.89
C PRO A 844 24.37 65.56 -42.40
N ASN A 845 25.34 66.44 -42.20
CA ASN A 845 26.75 66.17 -42.48
C ASN A 845 27.32 65.18 -41.47
N MET A 846 27.18 63.87 -41.73
CA MET A 846 27.75 62.79 -40.92
C MET A 846 28.44 61.68 -41.74
N PHE A 847 28.97 62.01 -42.92
CA PHE A 847 29.92 61.13 -43.63
C PHE A 847 31.01 61.94 -44.35
N VAL A 848 31.93 62.51 -43.57
CA VAL A 848 33.28 62.87 -44.05
C VAL A 848 34.29 62.42 -43.01
N ASP A 849 34.93 61.28 -43.24
CA ASP A 849 36.24 61.03 -42.65
C ASP A 849 37.21 60.67 -43.78
N SER A 850 38.16 61.58 -44.02
CA SER A 850 38.98 61.61 -45.22
C SER A 850 40.35 60.99 -44.97
N SER A 851 40.40 59.65 -44.88
CA SER A 851 41.65 58.95 -44.60
C SER A 851 41.78 57.56 -45.22
N CYS A 852 41.57 57.42 -46.54
CA CYS A 852 42.08 56.24 -47.26
C CYS A 852 42.40 56.50 -48.75
N ALA A 853 43.28 57.46 -49.00
CA ALA A 853 44.03 57.55 -50.27
C ALA A 853 45.53 57.43 -49.96
N LEU A 854 46.31 56.84 -50.88
CA LEU A 854 47.75 56.50 -50.78
C LEU A 854 48.03 55.24 -49.92
N LYS A 855 48.80 54.23 -50.35
CA LYS A 855 49.68 54.06 -51.52
C LYS A 855 49.59 52.66 -52.14
N TYR A 856 49.76 52.59 -53.47
CA TYR A 856 50.31 51.43 -54.20
C TYR A 856 51.85 51.52 -54.20
N SER A 857 52.56 50.40 -54.01
CA SER A 857 53.92 50.21 -54.55
C SER A 857 54.40 48.75 -54.44
N ASP A 858 54.56 48.12 -55.60
CA ASP A 858 55.52 47.08 -56.00
C ASP A 858 55.97 45.96 -55.05
N VAL A 859 55.75 44.72 -55.51
CA VAL A 859 56.66 43.58 -55.29
C VAL A 859 56.96 42.92 -56.64
N ARG A 860 58.24 42.81 -57.01
CA ARG A 860 58.69 42.03 -58.17
C ARG A 860 60.02 41.32 -57.88
N THR A 861 60.13 40.09 -58.40
CA THR A 861 61.33 39.25 -58.58
C THR A 861 62.01 38.63 -57.35
N GLY A 862 62.23 37.30 -57.40
CA GLY A 862 62.99 36.54 -56.39
C GLY A 862 62.88 35.00 -56.55
N ARG A 863 63.76 34.42 -57.37
CA ARG A 863 64.09 32.97 -57.52
C ARG A 863 64.69 32.35 -56.22
N GLU A 864 64.96 31.04 -56.01
CA GLU A 864 64.60 29.71 -56.58
C GLU A 864 65.50 28.63 -55.85
N VAL A 865 65.14 27.33 -55.83
CA VAL A 865 65.99 26.12 -55.51
C VAL A 865 66.49 25.84 -54.06
N SER A 866 66.10 24.69 -53.46
CA SER A 866 67.00 23.53 -53.11
C SER A 866 66.30 22.35 -52.38
N HIS A 867 66.80 21.12 -52.63
CA HIS A 867 66.38 19.75 -52.18
C HIS A 867 67.54 19.06 -51.39
N PRO A 868 67.51 17.75 -50.98
CA PRO A 868 66.43 16.80 -50.65
C PRO A 868 66.54 16.30 -49.17
N PRO A 869 67.15 15.13 -48.82
CA PRO A 869 66.69 13.70 -48.81
C PRO A 869 65.90 13.33 -47.50
N GLU A 870 65.46 12.11 -47.11
CA GLU A 870 65.09 10.76 -47.65
C GLU A 870 65.12 9.71 -46.48
N GLU A 871 64.24 8.70 -46.55
CA GLU A 871 64.34 7.28 -46.09
C GLU A 871 64.49 6.79 -44.62
N ALA A 872 63.55 5.90 -44.23
CA ALA A 872 63.73 4.47 -43.85
C ALA A 872 62.32 3.82 -43.58
N LEU A 873 61.80 2.88 -44.38
CA LEU A 873 61.94 1.40 -44.33
C LEU A 873 61.34 0.74 -43.05
N GLU A 874 60.20 0.01 -43.05
CA GLU A 874 59.85 -1.32 -43.67
C GLU A 874 60.21 -2.56 -42.79
N PRO A 875 59.67 -3.80 -43.01
CA PRO A 875 58.30 -4.23 -43.39
C PRO A 875 57.85 -5.58 -42.73
N SER A 876 56.89 -6.28 -43.38
CA SER A 876 56.50 -7.72 -43.28
C SER A 876 55.46 -8.15 -42.20
N GLY A 877 54.52 -9.07 -42.49
CA GLY A 877 54.20 -9.70 -43.78
C GLY A 877 53.04 -10.72 -43.72
N GLU A 878 52.54 -11.05 -44.93
CA GLU A 878 51.77 -12.26 -45.32
C GLU A 878 50.30 -12.49 -44.86
N SER A 879 49.55 -13.03 -45.83
CA SER A 879 48.17 -13.55 -45.81
C SER A 879 48.25 -15.06 -46.15
N PRO A 880 47.18 -15.85 -46.45
CA PRO A 880 45.72 -15.62 -46.46
C PRO A 880 44.92 -16.80 -45.81
N ILE A 881 43.58 -16.89 -46.02
CA ILE A 881 42.78 -18.09 -46.43
C ILE A 881 41.31 -18.05 -45.95
N GLN A 882 40.45 -18.68 -46.75
CA GLN A 882 38.98 -18.67 -46.77
C GLN A 882 38.28 -19.72 -45.87
N ASN A 883 36.96 -19.53 -45.69
CA ASN A 883 35.88 -20.54 -45.59
C ASN A 883 35.91 -21.60 -44.45
N LYS A 884 34.83 -21.62 -43.64
CA LYS A 884 33.66 -22.49 -43.91
C LYS A 884 32.44 -22.27 -43.00
N GLU A 885 31.29 -22.14 -43.67
CA GLU A 885 29.99 -22.80 -43.45
C GLU A 885 29.64 -23.44 -42.08
N ASN A 886 28.44 -23.10 -41.59
CA ASN A 886 27.22 -23.95 -41.50
C ASN A 886 26.50 -24.09 -40.13
N THR A 887 25.17 -24.01 -40.24
CA THR A 887 24.10 -24.58 -39.37
C THR A 887 24.04 -24.19 -37.89
N GLY A 888 22.91 -23.60 -37.49
CA GLY A 888 22.53 -23.31 -36.10
C GLY A 888 21.46 -22.24 -36.03
#